data_AF-A0A0Q6P602-F1
#
_entry.id   AF-A0A0Q6P602-F1
#
_cell.length_a   1.000
_cell.length_b   1.000
_cell.length_c   1.000
_cell.angle_alpha   90.00
_cell.angle_beta   90.00
_cell.angle_gamma   90.00
#
_symmetry.space_group_name_H-M   'P 1'
#
loop_
_entity.id
_entity.type
_entity.pdbx_description
1 polymer ?
#
loop_
_entity_poly.entity_id
_entity_poly.type
_entity_poly.pdbx_seq_one_letter_code
_entity_poly.pdbx_strand_id
1 'polypeptide(L)'
;MADFPVTYLEIDLPRCTRTFGVAPCAATLSGPNPTGTIKCFNTLGTCQDTANFASSVVTLRFTKATETRALDIAALPYLQTVEYSPAVIPLGEPSLGQRPSIEAHLVNEAWPDTGPLGDKYRSERPWDAWQQGTFAGKLLARYKSLRGFAMRLISGQADQALEDMEVRHFVVESHEPPTLEGNWSVIGKDPLKLADADRAQAPKFTPGKLVADILAAAGTATLAPAGVGNEHYPASGWINIGGDEIVAFTRSGDTLTLTQRGAFETEAQDHRAGARCQLCLYFDSVDPAEVLQTLFVDYAGIPSGYIPIADWLAETDAYWGRVVDRLIPEPTAVNRLSGEIIEQCGLAGPWWDELEGNLRLQVLRNIATDAQRFDTLVNVVEGSVAVEPRPERRLSRVQVYFGLKNPLLDTEDSNSYLSSVEIEDADAEELYGGPAIKQVFSPWIATGGEATALKCAAKLLGRYVHPPRHVSYATYRWLGPKPTLGQGAQLIAHMEDAPGAREVVPIQNNRVSFDDAVFMVEADEMSFEPKYDTGGEDIPTVTYSANQNNRNLKDDFENLYPLATHGDTVNFIVNAGVIIGSTSTSVAAMIVGNWPTLSITGNRTSGSPTLTGIADTTGLAIGQRVFGTGIPAGAKILSIVPNTSITLTANASSGTNTSTALTIHSVIINLALRGRIQGKGGNGGQGADTFDAGDDGLPGGMGGPAFLATYSINVDLSTGDAEIWGGGGGGGGAAVGYSNFGNGGGGGAGSNPGSGGPIGNTGGVPASPGSPGTSEAGGQGGHADYGGIGEEIWDGGDGGGPGLVGATGGGYGGGRDGGAGGAAGGAISGVSFVDKTGSGDIRGTETG
;
A
#
# COMPACT_ATOMS: atom_id res chain seq x y z
N MET A 1 20.09 -6.08 -53.07
CA MET A 1 19.11 -4.98 -53.14
C MET A 1 18.18 -5.12 -51.95
N ALA A 2 18.72 -5.00 -50.74
CA ALA A 2 18.22 -5.74 -49.57
C ALA A 2 18.23 -4.90 -48.28
N ASP A 3 17.75 -3.66 -48.33
CA ASP A 3 17.80 -2.78 -47.14
C ASP A 3 16.71 -1.69 -47.15
N PHE A 4 15.55 -1.98 -47.75
CA PHE A 4 14.43 -1.04 -47.75
C PHE A 4 13.52 -1.28 -46.54
N PRO A 5 13.15 -0.23 -45.79
CA PRO A 5 12.23 -0.37 -44.66
C PRO A 5 10.82 -0.71 -45.16
N VAL A 6 10.17 -1.65 -44.48
CA VAL A 6 8.80 -2.06 -44.73
C VAL A 6 7.96 -1.92 -43.46
N THR A 7 6.71 -1.49 -43.64
CA THR A 7 5.74 -1.30 -42.56
C THR A 7 4.49 -2.11 -42.84
N TYR A 8 4.03 -2.84 -41.82
CA TYR A 8 2.74 -3.52 -41.82
C TYR A 8 1.89 -3.04 -40.66
N LEU A 9 0.59 -2.91 -40.89
CA LEU A 9 -0.40 -2.67 -39.86
C LEU A 9 -1.29 -3.90 -39.77
N GLU A 10 -1.44 -4.46 -38.58
CA GLU A 10 -2.34 -5.59 -38.34
C GLU A 10 -3.50 -5.22 -37.43
N ILE A 11 -4.69 -5.73 -37.72
CA ILE A 11 -5.87 -5.61 -36.85
C ILE A 11 -6.51 -6.99 -36.69
N ASP A 12 -6.66 -7.43 -35.45
CA ASP A 12 -7.23 -8.72 -35.10
C ASP A 12 -8.75 -8.61 -34.92
N LEU A 13 -9.52 -9.27 -35.78
CA LEU A 13 -10.98 -9.19 -35.80
C LEU A 13 -11.64 -10.54 -35.51
N PRO A 14 -12.64 -10.60 -34.61
CA PRO A 14 -13.32 -11.85 -34.30
C PRO A 14 -14.26 -12.25 -35.44
N ARG A 15 -14.17 -13.50 -35.88
CA ARG A 15 -14.99 -14.05 -36.96
C ARG A 15 -15.66 -15.35 -36.54
N CYS A 16 -16.94 -15.50 -36.87
CA CYS A 16 -17.70 -16.69 -36.51
C CYS A 16 -17.13 -17.95 -37.20
N THR A 17 -16.79 -18.95 -36.40
CA THR A 17 -16.29 -20.25 -36.86
C THR A 17 -17.41 -21.16 -37.37
N ARG A 18 -18.65 -20.91 -36.95
CA ARG A 18 -19.82 -21.72 -37.32
C ARG A 18 -20.26 -21.49 -38.76
N THR A 19 -20.96 -22.48 -39.29
CA THR A 19 -21.61 -22.44 -40.61
C THR A 19 -23.11 -22.21 -40.43
N PHE A 20 -23.65 -21.23 -41.14
CA PHE A 20 -25.07 -20.88 -41.16
C PHE A 20 -25.94 -22.10 -41.45
N GLY A 21 -26.97 -22.34 -40.61
CA GLY A 21 -27.90 -23.46 -40.75
C GLY A 21 -27.35 -24.84 -40.38
N VAL A 22 -26.13 -24.91 -39.83
CA VAL A 22 -25.52 -26.16 -39.35
C VAL A 22 -25.33 -26.08 -37.83
N ALA A 23 -25.90 -27.05 -37.11
CA ALA A 23 -25.78 -27.15 -35.66
C ALA A 23 -24.30 -27.06 -35.23
N PRO A 24 -23.96 -26.23 -34.22
CA PRO A 24 -24.86 -25.59 -33.27
C PRO A 24 -25.50 -24.26 -33.72
N CYS A 25 -25.23 -23.76 -34.93
CA CYS A 25 -25.90 -22.56 -35.44
C CYS A 25 -27.34 -22.89 -35.86
N ALA A 26 -28.32 -22.31 -35.17
CA ALA A 26 -29.75 -22.48 -35.42
C ALA A 26 -30.32 -21.48 -36.44
N ALA A 27 -29.48 -20.59 -37.01
CA ALA A 27 -29.92 -19.60 -37.98
C ALA A 27 -30.47 -20.27 -39.26
N THR A 28 -31.64 -19.83 -39.72
CA THR A 28 -32.31 -20.39 -40.91
C THR A 28 -32.99 -19.30 -41.74
N LEU A 29 -32.90 -19.41 -43.06
CA LEU A 29 -33.67 -18.57 -43.99
C LEU A 29 -35.01 -19.24 -44.40
N SER A 30 -35.30 -20.43 -43.87
CA SER A 30 -36.44 -21.26 -44.25
C SER A 30 -37.19 -21.77 -43.01
N GLY A 31 -38.49 -22.05 -43.15
CA GLY A 31 -39.36 -22.48 -42.07
C GLY A 31 -40.32 -21.39 -41.57
N PRO A 32 -41.14 -21.67 -40.54
CA PRO A 32 -42.23 -20.79 -40.10
C PRO A 32 -41.73 -19.49 -39.44
N ASN A 33 -40.51 -19.49 -38.89
CA ASN A 33 -39.89 -18.33 -38.26
C ASN A 33 -38.43 -18.18 -38.76
N PRO A 34 -38.19 -17.63 -39.97
CA PRO A 34 -36.84 -17.42 -40.47
C PRO A 34 -36.11 -16.39 -39.60
N THR A 35 -34.82 -16.63 -39.35
CA THR A 35 -33.98 -15.76 -38.49
C THR A 35 -33.44 -14.54 -39.23
N GLY A 36 -33.71 -14.42 -40.54
CA GLY A 36 -33.34 -13.27 -41.37
C GLY A 36 -33.74 -13.45 -42.83
N THR A 37 -33.51 -12.41 -43.64
CA THR A 37 -33.83 -12.39 -45.08
C THR A 37 -32.64 -12.80 -45.97
N ILE A 38 -31.41 -12.73 -45.45
CA ILE A 38 -30.17 -13.14 -46.12
C ILE A 38 -29.24 -13.82 -45.11
N LYS A 39 -28.30 -14.66 -45.56
CA LYS A 39 -27.30 -15.26 -44.64
C LYS A 39 -26.44 -14.16 -44.00
N CYS A 40 -26.06 -14.36 -42.73
CA CYS A 40 -25.16 -13.44 -42.00
C CYS A 40 -23.77 -13.35 -42.64
N PHE A 41 -22.96 -12.38 -42.23
CA PHE A 41 -21.57 -12.20 -42.71
C PHE A 41 -20.52 -12.80 -41.75
N ASN A 42 -20.94 -13.71 -40.87
CA ASN A 42 -20.10 -14.36 -39.85
C ASN A 42 -19.43 -13.35 -38.88
N THR A 43 -20.09 -12.24 -38.57
CA THR A 43 -19.69 -11.27 -37.55
C THR A 43 -20.76 -11.18 -36.47
N LEU A 44 -20.40 -10.75 -35.25
CA LEU A 44 -21.37 -10.62 -34.16
C LEU A 44 -22.51 -9.66 -34.54
N GLY A 45 -22.18 -8.50 -35.14
CA GLY A 45 -23.16 -7.50 -35.56
C GLY A 45 -24.09 -7.91 -36.69
N THR A 46 -23.83 -9.04 -37.37
CA THR A 46 -24.69 -9.59 -38.43
C THR A 46 -25.23 -10.98 -38.07
N CYS A 47 -24.88 -11.51 -36.90
CA CYS A 47 -25.26 -12.85 -36.47
C CYS A 47 -26.77 -12.91 -36.19
N GLN A 48 -27.42 -13.94 -36.70
CA GLN A 48 -28.85 -14.19 -36.51
C GLN A 48 -29.14 -15.20 -35.40
N ASP A 49 -28.09 -15.75 -34.79
CA ASP A 49 -28.14 -16.68 -33.65
C ASP A 49 -26.98 -16.33 -32.71
N THR A 50 -27.17 -15.27 -31.92
CA THR A 50 -26.15 -14.74 -31.00
C THR A 50 -25.86 -15.69 -29.85
N ALA A 51 -26.82 -16.53 -29.46
CA ALA A 51 -26.68 -17.50 -28.36
C ALA A 51 -25.65 -18.60 -28.68
N ASN A 52 -25.52 -19.02 -29.94
CA ASN A 52 -24.54 -20.03 -30.37
C ASN A 52 -23.33 -19.45 -31.10
N PHE A 53 -23.10 -18.15 -30.98
CA PHE A 53 -21.97 -17.48 -31.61
C PHE A 53 -20.64 -17.97 -31.02
N ALA A 54 -19.79 -18.53 -31.87
CA ALA A 54 -18.41 -18.88 -31.52
C ALA A 54 -17.47 -18.20 -32.51
N SER A 55 -16.46 -17.49 -32.00
CA SER A 55 -15.51 -16.73 -32.82
C SER A 55 -14.08 -17.25 -32.70
N SER A 56 -13.32 -17.11 -33.79
CA SER A 56 -11.86 -17.17 -33.82
C SER A 56 -11.32 -15.83 -34.30
N VAL A 57 -10.08 -15.50 -33.96
CA VAL A 57 -9.43 -14.28 -34.43
C VAL A 57 -8.99 -14.46 -35.89
N VAL A 58 -9.21 -13.43 -36.69
CA VAL A 58 -8.68 -13.29 -38.05
C VAL A 58 -7.91 -11.98 -38.13
N THR A 59 -6.64 -12.06 -38.50
CA THR A 59 -5.77 -10.89 -38.64
C THR A 59 -5.89 -10.29 -40.03
N LEU A 60 -6.30 -9.02 -40.10
CA LEU A 60 -6.12 -8.19 -41.29
C LEU A 60 -4.72 -7.62 -41.27
N ARG A 61 -4.01 -7.68 -42.39
CA ARG A 61 -2.69 -7.06 -42.55
C ARG A 61 -2.73 -6.06 -43.69
N PHE A 62 -2.29 -4.84 -43.44
CA PHE A 62 -2.16 -3.76 -44.40
C PHE A 62 -0.70 -3.40 -44.60
N THR A 63 -0.33 -2.94 -45.79
CA THR A 63 1.02 -2.50 -46.13
C THR A 63 0.96 -1.38 -47.17
N LYS A 64 2.06 -0.64 -47.32
CA LYS A 64 2.18 0.42 -48.32
C LYS A 64 2.18 -0.18 -49.72
N ALA A 65 1.56 0.52 -50.68
CA ALA A 65 1.57 0.13 -52.08
C ALA A 65 2.92 0.52 -52.73
N THR A 66 3.97 -0.25 -52.46
CA THR A 66 5.32 -0.03 -53.03
C THR A 66 5.80 -1.25 -53.83
N GLU A 67 6.68 -1.03 -54.82
CA GLU A 67 7.32 -2.09 -55.61
C GLU A 67 8.29 -2.95 -54.79
N THR A 68 8.70 -2.47 -53.61
CA THR A 68 9.67 -3.12 -52.70
C THR A 68 9.04 -4.06 -51.68
N ARG A 69 7.74 -4.35 -51.81
CA ARG A 69 7.02 -5.24 -50.89
C ARG A 69 7.44 -6.71 -51.10
N ALA A 70 7.71 -7.41 -50.00
CA ALA A 70 7.89 -8.84 -49.98
C ALA A 70 6.59 -9.58 -50.41
N LEU A 71 6.65 -10.33 -51.53
CA LEU A 71 5.49 -11.00 -52.14
C LEU A 71 5.05 -12.27 -51.39
N ASP A 72 5.90 -12.79 -50.52
CA ASP A 72 5.69 -13.94 -49.64
C ASP A 72 4.79 -13.61 -48.43
N ILE A 73 4.75 -12.35 -47.99
CA ILE A 73 3.89 -11.90 -46.90
C ILE A 73 2.53 -11.45 -47.46
N ALA A 74 1.47 -12.20 -47.15
CA ALA A 74 0.09 -11.84 -47.48
C ALA A 74 -0.37 -10.59 -46.69
N ALA A 75 -0.58 -9.49 -47.40
CA ALA A 75 -1.03 -8.18 -46.91
C ALA A 75 -1.84 -7.43 -47.98
N LEU A 76 -2.73 -6.54 -47.56
CA LEU A 76 -3.53 -5.66 -48.40
C LEU A 76 -2.78 -4.32 -48.63
N PRO A 77 -2.58 -3.87 -49.88
CA PRO A 77 -1.81 -2.66 -50.19
C PRO A 77 -2.63 -1.37 -49.98
N TYR A 78 -3.28 -1.22 -48.83
CA TYR A 78 -4.15 -0.08 -48.52
C TYR A 78 -3.55 0.91 -47.53
N LEU A 79 -2.35 0.69 -46.99
CA LEU A 79 -1.73 1.62 -46.05
C LEU A 79 -1.10 2.80 -46.80
N GLN A 80 -1.48 4.04 -46.47
CA GLN A 80 -0.83 5.23 -47.03
C GLN A 80 0.30 5.69 -46.12
N THR A 81 -0.07 6.11 -44.91
CA THR A 81 0.82 6.66 -43.90
C THR A 81 0.42 6.14 -42.52
N VAL A 82 1.40 6.12 -41.62
CA VAL A 82 1.19 5.85 -40.20
C VAL A 82 1.87 7.00 -39.46
N GLU A 83 1.10 7.74 -38.70
CA GLU A 83 1.63 8.73 -37.77
C GLU A 83 1.78 8.08 -36.40
N TYR A 84 2.95 8.22 -35.79
CA TYR A 84 3.26 7.67 -34.47
C TYR A 84 3.62 8.80 -33.52
N SER A 85 2.86 8.92 -32.44
CA SER A 85 3.18 9.77 -31.31
C SER A 85 3.70 8.89 -30.18
N PRO A 86 4.94 9.08 -29.71
CA PRO A 86 5.54 8.25 -28.67
C PRO A 86 4.98 8.56 -27.27
N ALA A 87 5.13 7.60 -26.35
CA ALA A 87 4.85 7.81 -24.94
C ALA A 87 5.84 8.78 -24.29
N VAL A 88 5.40 9.48 -23.25
CA VAL A 88 6.26 10.29 -22.36
C VAL A 88 6.05 9.84 -20.93
N ILE A 89 7.11 9.32 -20.30
CA ILE A 89 7.07 8.87 -18.91
C ILE A 89 7.21 10.06 -17.96
N PRO A 90 6.29 10.25 -17.01
CA PRO A 90 6.48 11.20 -15.93
C PRO A 90 7.35 10.56 -14.87
N LEU A 91 8.39 11.27 -14.46
CA LEU A 91 9.30 10.79 -13.44
C LEU A 91 8.91 11.44 -12.10
N GLY A 92 8.12 10.75 -11.27
CA GLY A 92 7.73 11.22 -9.93
C GLY A 92 6.75 12.39 -9.93
N GLU A 93 6.15 12.71 -11.06
CA GLU A 93 5.08 13.71 -11.17
C GLU A 93 3.71 13.03 -11.04
N PRO A 94 2.69 13.72 -10.50
CA PRO A 94 1.37 13.13 -10.25
C PRO A 94 0.53 12.98 -11.53
N SER A 95 1.02 12.14 -12.45
CA SER A 95 0.42 11.89 -13.76
C SER A 95 0.81 10.51 -14.26
N LEU A 96 -0.01 9.92 -15.13
CA LEU A 96 0.35 8.72 -15.89
C LEU A 96 1.15 9.02 -17.16
N GLY A 97 1.41 10.29 -17.49
CA GLY A 97 2.22 10.69 -18.63
C GLY A 97 1.48 10.76 -19.96
N GLN A 98 2.23 11.03 -21.04
CA GLN A 98 1.67 11.05 -22.39
C GLN A 98 1.59 9.63 -22.94
N ARG A 99 0.44 9.30 -23.52
CA ARG A 99 0.17 8.01 -24.14
C ARG A 99 0.76 7.92 -25.54
N PRO A 100 1.30 6.75 -25.93
CA PRO A 100 1.62 6.53 -27.31
C PRO A 100 0.33 6.37 -28.12
N SER A 101 0.33 6.90 -29.33
CA SER A 101 -0.80 6.74 -30.24
C SER A 101 -0.31 6.53 -31.65
N ILE A 102 -1.07 5.72 -32.40
CA ILE A 102 -0.88 5.57 -33.83
C ILE A 102 -2.12 6.00 -34.57
N GLU A 103 -1.95 6.73 -35.65
CA GLU A 103 -3.00 7.02 -36.61
C GLU A 103 -2.59 6.45 -37.96
N ALA A 104 -3.33 5.44 -38.41
CA ALA A 104 -3.09 4.80 -39.69
C ALA A 104 -4.08 5.33 -40.73
N HIS A 105 -3.57 5.97 -41.77
CA HIS A 105 -4.37 6.43 -42.92
C HIS A 105 -4.38 5.34 -43.99
N LEU A 106 -5.59 4.94 -44.38
CA LEU A 106 -5.84 3.81 -45.25
C LEU A 106 -6.67 4.24 -46.47
N VAL A 107 -6.38 3.61 -47.60
CA VAL A 107 -7.18 3.70 -48.82
C VAL A 107 -8.44 2.85 -48.67
N ASN A 108 -9.55 3.36 -49.18
CA ASN A 108 -10.84 2.70 -49.24
C ASN A 108 -11.32 2.61 -50.69
N GLU A 109 -11.13 1.43 -51.29
CA GLU A 109 -11.49 1.13 -52.68
C GLU A 109 -12.62 0.10 -52.79
N ALA A 110 -13.13 -0.08 -54.01
CA ALA A 110 -14.02 -1.18 -54.35
C ALA A 110 -13.36 -2.53 -53.99
N TRP A 111 -14.09 -3.39 -53.30
CA TRP A 111 -13.54 -4.64 -52.78
C TRP A 111 -14.39 -5.84 -53.20
N PRO A 112 -13.80 -6.92 -53.75
CA PRO A 112 -14.55 -8.05 -54.26
C PRO A 112 -15.13 -8.93 -53.16
N ASP A 113 -14.93 -8.60 -51.88
CA ASP A 113 -15.42 -9.37 -50.72
C ASP A 113 -14.79 -10.76 -50.61
N THR A 114 -13.49 -10.85 -50.92
CA THR A 114 -12.67 -12.07 -50.89
C THR A 114 -11.56 -11.95 -49.85
N GLY A 115 -10.93 -13.08 -49.49
CA GLY A 115 -9.85 -13.13 -48.51
C GLY A 115 -10.32 -13.45 -47.09
N PRO A 116 -9.45 -13.29 -46.08
CA PRO A 116 -9.69 -13.77 -44.70
C PRO A 116 -10.94 -13.21 -44.02
N LEU A 117 -11.40 -12.01 -44.38
CA LEU A 117 -12.66 -11.39 -43.91
C LEU A 117 -13.75 -11.28 -44.98
N GLY A 118 -13.48 -11.79 -46.19
CA GLY A 118 -14.47 -11.83 -47.28
C GLY A 118 -15.64 -12.75 -46.96
N ASP A 119 -16.84 -12.45 -47.43
CA ASP A 119 -18.05 -13.22 -47.16
C ASP A 119 -17.92 -14.72 -47.50
N LYS A 120 -18.18 -15.60 -46.52
CA LYS A 120 -18.15 -17.06 -46.71
C LYS A 120 -19.19 -17.54 -47.72
N TYR A 121 -20.30 -16.81 -47.84
CA TYR A 121 -21.43 -17.15 -48.70
C TYR A 121 -21.47 -16.28 -49.97
N ARG A 122 -20.34 -15.69 -50.37
CA ARG A 122 -20.24 -14.79 -51.53
C ARG A 122 -20.86 -15.38 -52.80
N SER A 123 -20.62 -16.66 -53.09
CA SER A 123 -21.15 -17.35 -54.27
C SER A 123 -22.67 -17.52 -54.26
N GLU A 124 -23.30 -17.40 -53.10
CA GLU A 124 -24.75 -17.49 -52.92
C GLU A 124 -25.43 -16.11 -52.92
N ARG A 125 -24.68 -15.02 -53.10
CA ARG A 125 -25.23 -13.66 -53.15
C ARG A 125 -25.75 -13.34 -54.56
N PRO A 126 -26.93 -12.70 -54.69
CA PRO A 126 -27.53 -12.37 -55.99
C PRO A 126 -26.95 -11.10 -56.64
N TRP A 127 -25.86 -10.54 -56.12
CA TRP A 127 -25.23 -9.32 -56.61
C TRP A 127 -23.71 -9.48 -56.77
N ASP A 128 -23.12 -8.67 -57.65
CA ASP A 128 -21.66 -8.57 -57.76
C ASP A 128 -21.10 -7.72 -56.61
N ALA A 129 -20.32 -8.37 -55.74
CA ALA A 129 -19.68 -7.72 -54.62
C ALA A 129 -18.73 -6.60 -55.04
N TRP A 130 -18.08 -6.67 -56.21
CA TRP A 130 -17.17 -5.60 -56.66
C TRP A 130 -17.90 -4.29 -56.96
N GLN A 131 -19.14 -4.38 -57.45
CA GLN A 131 -19.95 -3.21 -57.83
C GLN A 131 -20.72 -2.60 -56.66
N GLN A 132 -20.72 -3.24 -55.49
CA GLN A 132 -21.49 -2.80 -54.32
C GLN A 132 -20.59 -2.50 -53.13
N GLY A 133 -20.27 -1.22 -52.92
CA GLY A 133 -19.59 -0.72 -51.73
C GLY A 133 -18.08 -0.96 -51.70
N THR A 134 -17.43 -0.29 -50.76
CA THR A 134 -15.97 -0.30 -50.61
C THR A 134 -15.50 -1.21 -49.47
N PHE A 135 -14.20 -1.46 -49.35
CA PHE A 135 -13.61 -2.29 -48.30
C PHE A 135 -14.04 -1.84 -46.89
N ALA A 136 -13.71 -0.60 -46.51
CA ALA A 136 -13.97 -0.07 -45.17
C ALA A 136 -15.47 0.09 -44.91
N GLY A 137 -16.24 0.52 -45.92
CA GLY A 137 -17.70 0.61 -45.81
C GLY A 137 -18.36 -0.73 -45.48
N LYS A 138 -17.92 -1.82 -46.13
CA LYS A 138 -18.38 -3.18 -45.82
C LYS A 138 -17.90 -3.64 -44.44
N LEU A 139 -16.65 -3.37 -44.09
CA LEU A 139 -16.07 -3.76 -42.81
C LEU A 139 -16.83 -3.12 -41.64
N LEU A 140 -17.03 -1.81 -41.66
CA LEU A 140 -17.73 -1.06 -40.61
C LEU A 140 -19.24 -1.37 -40.56
N ALA A 141 -19.86 -1.69 -41.70
CA ALA A 141 -21.24 -2.15 -41.69
C ALA A 141 -21.42 -3.50 -40.96
N ARG A 142 -20.39 -4.37 -41.04
CA ARG A 142 -20.34 -5.71 -40.42
C ARG A 142 -19.88 -5.68 -38.96
N TYR A 143 -18.87 -4.87 -38.67
CA TYR A 143 -18.30 -4.61 -37.36
C TYR A 143 -18.72 -3.19 -36.98
N LYS A 144 -19.87 -3.08 -36.30
CA LYS A 144 -20.50 -1.80 -35.91
C LYS A 144 -19.52 -0.84 -35.22
N SER A 145 -18.50 -1.38 -34.56
CA SER A 145 -17.32 -0.67 -34.08
C SER A 145 -16.10 -1.57 -34.20
N LEU A 146 -14.94 -0.97 -34.46
CA LEU A 146 -13.62 -1.62 -34.36
C LEU A 146 -12.94 -1.38 -33.01
N ARG A 147 -13.57 -0.62 -32.11
CA ARG A 147 -13.00 -0.24 -30.82
C ARG A 147 -12.74 -1.46 -29.94
N GLY A 148 -11.59 -1.48 -29.28
CA GLY A 148 -11.17 -2.55 -28.35
C GLY A 148 -10.48 -3.74 -29.02
N PHE A 149 -10.38 -3.77 -30.34
CA PHE A 149 -9.61 -4.81 -31.03
C PHE A 149 -8.11 -4.54 -30.99
N ALA A 150 -7.32 -5.61 -30.94
CA ALA A 150 -5.86 -5.51 -30.94
C ALA A 150 -5.37 -5.03 -32.31
N MET A 151 -4.44 -4.09 -32.29
CA MET A 151 -3.77 -3.54 -33.46
C MET A 151 -2.26 -3.63 -33.27
N ARG A 152 -1.53 -4.00 -34.33
CA ARG A 152 -0.07 -4.10 -34.29
C ARG A 152 0.56 -3.26 -35.39
N LEU A 153 1.61 -2.52 -35.07
CA LEU A 153 2.48 -1.87 -36.04
C LEU A 153 3.76 -2.70 -36.14
N ILE A 154 4.04 -3.22 -37.33
CA ILE A 154 5.21 -4.06 -37.58
C ILE A 154 6.17 -3.30 -38.50
N SER A 155 7.42 -3.13 -38.07
CA SER A 155 8.47 -2.47 -38.85
C SER A 155 9.67 -3.40 -39.00
N GLY A 156 10.21 -3.49 -40.21
CA GLY A 156 11.39 -4.31 -40.48
C GLY A 156 12.00 -4.00 -41.83
N GLN A 157 12.88 -4.89 -42.29
CA GLN A 157 13.50 -4.81 -43.61
C GLN A 157 12.80 -5.74 -44.61
N ALA A 158 12.82 -5.40 -45.90
CA ALA A 158 12.09 -6.13 -46.94
C ALA A 158 12.43 -7.64 -47.05
N ASP A 159 13.66 -8.03 -46.74
CA ASP A 159 14.13 -9.43 -46.80
C ASP A 159 14.07 -10.16 -45.45
N GLN A 160 13.54 -9.51 -44.41
CA GLN A 160 13.43 -10.06 -43.06
C GLN A 160 12.14 -10.89 -42.91
N ALA A 161 12.20 -12.01 -42.18
CA ALA A 161 11.00 -12.77 -41.85
C ALA A 161 10.09 -11.96 -40.91
N LEU A 162 8.77 -12.12 -41.05
CA LEU A 162 7.78 -11.35 -40.26
C LEU A 162 7.97 -11.52 -38.74
N GLU A 163 8.40 -12.71 -38.30
CA GLU A 163 8.63 -13.03 -36.88
C GLU A 163 9.86 -12.32 -36.28
N ASP A 164 10.82 -11.93 -37.12
CA ASP A 164 12.02 -11.22 -36.70
C ASP A 164 11.82 -9.69 -36.73
N MET A 165 10.71 -9.20 -37.29
CA MET A 165 10.41 -7.76 -37.40
C MET A 165 9.99 -7.17 -36.03
N GLU A 166 10.21 -5.88 -35.86
CA GLU A 166 9.81 -5.16 -34.64
C GLU A 166 8.28 -5.01 -34.63
N VAL A 167 7.62 -5.62 -33.64
CA VAL A 167 6.16 -5.54 -33.45
C VAL A 167 5.85 -4.61 -32.29
N ARG A 168 4.94 -3.66 -32.52
CA ARG A 168 4.41 -2.75 -31.50
C ARG A 168 2.93 -2.98 -31.29
N HIS A 169 2.53 -3.15 -30.05
CA HIS A 169 1.17 -3.52 -29.66
C HIS A 169 0.32 -2.30 -29.25
N PHE A 170 -0.89 -2.19 -29.82
CA PHE A 170 -1.87 -1.14 -29.54
C PHE A 170 -3.29 -1.71 -29.47
N VAL A 171 -4.24 -0.91 -28.99
CA VAL A 171 -5.67 -1.21 -29.01
C VAL A 171 -6.38 -0.13 -29.82
N VAL A 172 -7.28 -0.53 -30.73
CA VAL A 172 -8.07 0.41 -31.52
C VAL A 172 -8.97 1.22 -30.59
N GLU A 173 -8.80 2.54 -30.57
CA GLU A 173 -9.63 3.46 -29.80
C GLU A 173 -10.82 3.93 -30.63
N SER A 174 -10.56 4.38 -31.85
CA SER A 174 -11.56 4.99 -32.73
C SER A 174 -11.17 4.82 -34.18
N HIS A 175 -12.11 5.13 -35.07
CA HIS A 175 -11.88 5.14 -36.50
C HIS A 175 -12.73 6.24 -37.12
N GLU A 176 -12.25 6.84 -38.19
CA GLU A 176 -13.03 7.77 -39.00
C GLU A 176 -13.82 7.02 -40.08
N PRO A 177 -15.05 7.46 -40.40
CA PRO A 177 -15.78 6.89 -41.51
C PRO A 177 -15.09 7.22 -42.84
N PRO A 178 -15.29 6.42 -43.90
CA PRO A 178 -14.66 6.69 -45.18
C PRO A 178 -15.12 8.01 -45.79
N THR A 179 -14.16 8.82 -46.24
CA THR A 179 -14.42 10.10 -46.92
C THR A 179 -14.89 9.87 -48.35
N LEU A 180 -15.46 10.92 -48.97
CA LEU A 180 -15.84 10.90 -50.40
C LEU A 180 -14.64 10.67 -51.33
N GLU A 181 -13.44 11.00 -50.88
CA GLU A 181 -12.18 10.80 -51.60
C GLU A 181 -11.65 9.36 -51.46
N GLY A 182 -12.33 8.50 -50.70
CA GLY A 182 -11.93 7.11 -50.52
C GLY A 182 -10.79 6.92 -49.53
N ASN A 183 -10.69 7.77 -48.50
CA ASN A 183 -9.73 7.60 -47.41
C ASN A 183 -10.46 7.30 -46.10
N TRP A 184 -9.82 6.58 -45.18
CA TRP A 184 -10.31 6.38 -43.81
C TRP A 184 -9.13 6.21 -42.86
N SER A 185 -9.32 6.51 -41.58
CA SER A 185 -8.27 6.34 -40.58
C SER A 185 -8.71 5.45 -39.43
N VAL A 186 -7.74 4.76 -38.83
CA VAL A 186 -7.92 4.00 -37.60
C VAL A 186 -6.89 4.50 -36.59
N ILE A 187 -7.38 4.83 -35.39
CA ILE A 187 -6.57 5.37 -34.30
C ILE A 187 -6.41 4.29 -33.23
N GLY A 188 -5.15 3.99 -32.92
CA GLY A 188 -4.74 3.09 -31.84
C GLY A 188 -4.16 3.86 -30.68
N LYS A 189 -4.47 3.41 -29.48
CA LYS A 189 -3.83 3.88 -28.24
C LYS A 189 -3.45 2.70 -27.36
N ASP A 190 -2.65 2.98 -26.36
CA ASP A 190 -2.29 2.01 -25.35
C ASP A 190 -3.45 1.69 -24.38
N PRO A 191 -3.36 0.57 -23.63
CA PRO A 191 -4.38 0.17 -22.68
C PRO A 191 -4.62 1.15 -21.52
N LEU A 192 -3.62 1.94 -21.08
CA LEU A 192 -3.80 2.89 -19.97
C LEU A 192 -4.74 4.05 -20.34
N LYS A 193 -5.12 4.21 -21.63
CA LYS A 193 -6.19 5.13 -22.03
C LYS A 193 -7.55 4.73 -21.42
N LEU A 194 -7.72 3.48 -20.99
CA LEU A 194 -8.92 3.04 -20.26
C LEU A 194 -8.99 3.63 -18.85
N ALA A 195 -7.86 4.04 -18.27
CA ALA A 195 -7.76 4.63 -16.92
C ALA A 195 -8.06 6.14 -16.86
N ASP A 196 -8.35 6.77 -18.00
CA ASP A 196 -8.65 8.20 -18.07
C ASP A 196 -9.95 8.56 -17.32
N ALA A 197 -10.01 9.82 -16.85
CA ALA A 197 -11.08 10.32 -15.99
C ALA A 197 -12.48 10.27 -16.62
N ASP A 198 -12.57 10.35 -17.95
CA ASP A 198 -13.84 10.22 -18.69
C ASP A 198 -14.35 8.77 -18.78
N ARG A 199 -13.53 7.80 -18.35
CA ARG A 199 -13.75 6.36 -18.56
C ARG A 199 -13.73 5.54 -17.28
N ALA A 200 -12.91 5.92 -16.29
CA ALA A 200 -12.69 5.13 -15.09
C ALA A 200 -12.73 5.97 -13.81
N GLN A 201 -13.54 5.50 -12.87
CA GLN A 201 -13.65 6.04 -11.52
C GLN A 201 -13.57 4.92 -10.49
N ALA A 202 -12.91 5.19 -9.37
CA ALA A 202 -12.80 4.30 -8.23
C ALA A 202 -13.14 5.08 -6.94
N PRO A 203 -14.05 4.58 -6.08
CA PRO A 203 -15.02 3.50 -6.35
C PRO A 203 -15.98 3.84 -7.50
N LYS A 204 -16.69 2.82 -8.02
CA LYS A 204 -17.76 3.04 -9.00
C LYS A 204 -18.92 3.79 -8.34
N PHE A 205 -19.60 4.64 -9.10
CA PHE A 205 -20.82 5.28 -8.63
C PHE A 205 -21.88 4.24 -8.29
N THR A 206 -22.47 4.33 -7.10
CA THR A 206 -23.55 3.45 -6.65
C THR A 206 -24.86 4.23 -6.51
N PRO A 207 -25.98 3.76 -7.09
CA PRO A 207 -27.22 4.54 -7.16
C PRO A 207 -28.10 4.48 -5.90
N GLY A 208 -27.72 3.71 -4.87
CA GLY A 208 -28.55 3.46 -3.71
C GLY A 208 -28.80 4.70 -2.86
N LYS A 209 -30.02 4.80 -2.33
CA LYS A 209 -30.47 5.88 -1.45
C LYS A 209 -31.21 5.32 -0.24
N LEU A 210 -31.23 6.06 0.87
CA LEU A 210 -32.04 5.69 2.02
C LEU A 210 -33.54 5.70 1.70
N VAL A 211 -34.25 4.63 2.06
CA VAL A 211 -35.72 4.55 1.93
C VAL A 211 -36.42 5.48 2.92
N ALA A 212 -35.89 5.61 4.12
CA ALA A 212 -36.47 6.35 5.24
C ALA A 212 -35.37 7.11 6.00
N ASP A 213 -35.80 8.07 6.83
CA ASP A 213 -34.90 8.73 7.78
C ASP A 213 -34.27 7.70 8.73
N ILE A 214 -33.00 7.89 9.06
CA ILE A 214 -32.29 7.11 10.08
C ILE A 214 -31.74 8.07 11.15
N LEU A 215 -31.82 7.66 12.41
CA LEU A 215 -31.25 8.40 13.54
C LEU A 215 -29.77 8.06 13.74
N ALA A 216 -29.01 8.88 14.45
CA ALA A 216 -27.60 8.62 14.82
C ALA A 216 -27.37 7.23 15.47
N ALA A 217 -28.35 6.74 16.24
CA ALA A 217 -28.30 5.43 16.90
C ALA A 217 -28.89 4.26 16.08
N ALA A 218 -29.32 4.49 14.83
CA ALA A 218 -29.90 3.45 14.00
C ALA A 218 -28.86 2.35 13.68
N GLY A 219 -29.23 1.10 13.96
CA GLY A 219 -28.43 -0.09 13.64
C GLY A 219 -28.77 -0.73 12.29
N THR A 220 -29.78 -0.21 11.58
CA THR A 220 -30.17 -0.71 10.25
C THR A 220 -30.56 0.43 9.32
N ALA A 221 -30.39 0.21 8.02
CA ALA A 221 -30.87 1.07 6.95
C ALA A 221 -31.40 0.22 5.79
N THR A 222 -32.26 0.78 4.94
CA THR A 222 -32.76 0.09 3.74
C THR A 222 -32.51 0.96 2.52
N LEU A 223 -32.01 0.33 1.46
CA LEU A 223 -31.68 0.97 0.19
C LEU A 223 -32.87 0.98 -0.78
N ALA A 224 -32.97 2.05 -1.57
CA ALA A 224 -33.86 2.19 -2.72
C ALA A 224 -33.04 2.46 -3.98
N PRO A 225 -33.48 2.00 -5.17
CA PRO A 225 -34.68 1.19 -5.45
C PRO A 225 -34.51 -0.29 -5.04
N ALA A 226 -35.60 -1.06 -5.01
CA ALA A 226 -35.55 -2.48 -4.65
C ALA A 226 -34.63 -3.29 -5.60
N GLY A 227 -33.80 -4.15 -5.04
CA GLY A 227 -32.79 -4.95 -5.75
C GLY A 227 -31.40 -4.30 -5.81
N VAL A 228 -31.30 -2.99 -5.56
CA VAL A 228 -30.03 -2.23 -5.68
C VAL A 228 -28.94 -2.78 -4.78
N GLY A 229 -29.30 -3.29 -3.60
CA GLY A 229 -28.35 -3.84 -2.65
C GLY A 229 -27.60 -5.03 -3.23
N ASN A 230 -28.30 -5.98 -3.86
CA ASN A 230 -27.67 -7.15 -4.47
C ASN A 230 -26.86 -6.83 -5.73
N GLU A 231 -27.30 -5.82 -6.49
CA GLU A 231 -26.70 -5.48 -7.78
C GLU A 231 -25.41 -4.67 -7.64
N HIS A 232 -25.33 -3.75 -6.66
CA HIS A 232 -24.25 -2.77 -6.59
C HIS A 232 -23.43 -2.81 -5.29
N TYR A 233 -23.89 -3.46 -4.24
CA TYR A 233 -23.23 -3.44 -2.93
C TYR A 233 -22.69 -4.83 -2.56
N PRO A 234 -21.42 -4.93 -2.10
CA PRO A 234 -20.88 -6.17 -1.58
C PRO A 234 -21.63 -6.64 -0.32
N ALA A 235 -21.34 -7.86 0.14
CA ALA A 235 -21.95 -8.41 1.35
C ALA A 235 -21.58 -7.63 2.62
N SER A 236 -20.42 -6.97 2.61
CA SER A 236 -19.93 -6.10 3.68
C SER A 236 -18.98 -5.05 3.10
N GLY A 237 -18.82 -3.94 3.80
CA GLY A 237 -17.86 -2.90 3.44
C GLY A 237 -18.16 -1.58 4.13
N TRP A 238 -17.70 -0.49 3.52
CA TRP A 238 -17.86 0.88 4.00
C TRP A 238 -18.75 1.66 3.04
N ILE A 239 -19.69 2.45 3.57
CA ILE A 239 -20.50 3.39 2.78
C ILE A 239 -20.38 4.81 3.33
N ASN A 240 -20.41 5.77 2.42
CA ASN A 240 -20.61 7.19 2.69
C ASN A 240 -22.10 7.52 2.58
N ILE A 241 -22.73 7.90 3.68
CA ILE A 241 -24.14 8.33 3.72
C ILE A 241 -24.20 9.85 3.68
N GLY A 242 -24.95 10.40 2.73
CA GLY A 242 -25.21 11.83 2.62
C GLY A 242 -24.04 12.69 2.11
N GLY A 243 -22.82 12.16 2.17
CA GLY A 243 -21.59 12.95 2.01
C GLY A 243 -20.96 13.34 3.35
N ASP A 244 -21.54 12.92 4.47
CA ASP A 244 -21.22 13.47 5.80
C ASP A 244 -20.85 12.39 6.84
N GLU A 245 -21.11 11.10 6.56
CA GLU A 245 -20.85 10.01 7.51
C GLU A 245 -20.32 8.75 6.80
N ILE A 246 -19.22 8.19 7.30
CA ILE A 246 -18.72 6.86 6.88
C ILE A 246 -19.25 5.79 7.85
N VAL A 247 -19.82 4.73 7.29
CA VAL A 247 -20.50 3.67 8.05
C VAL A 247 -20.05 2.29 7.57
N ALA A 248 -19.68 1.40 8.49
CA ALA A 248 -19.48 -0.01 8.19
C ALA A 248 -20.84 -0.72 8.11
N PHE A 249 -21.00 -1.61 7.14
CA PHE A 249 -22.22 -2.37 6.98
C PHE A 249 -21.98 -3.86 6.67
N THR A 250 -22.98 -4.67 7.02
CA THR A 250 -23.22 -5.97 6.37
C THR A 250 -24.60 -5.94 5.70
N ARG A 251 -24.77 -6.68 4.60
CA ARG A 251 -25.94 -6.57 3.74
C ARG A 251 -26.70 -7.88 3.60
N SER A 252 -28.03 -7.79 3.63
CA SER A 252 -28.94 -8.85 3.21
C SER A 252 -30.05 -8.26 2.33
N GLY A 253 -30.06 -8.60 1.04
CA GLY A 253 -30.93 -7.94 0.06
C GLY A 253 -30.63 -6.44 -0.01
N ASP A 254 -31.66 -5.62 0.17
CA ASP A 254 -31.54 -4.15 0.24
C ASP A 254 -31.39 -3.61 1.67
N THR A 255 -31.40 -4.49 2.67
CA THR A 255 -31.24 -4.09 4.08
C THR A 255 -29.78 -4.14 4.47
N LEU A 256 -29.30 -3.04 5.03
CA LEU A 256 -27.98 -2.88 5.62
C LEU A 256 -28.10 -2.98 7.14
N THR A 257 -27.33 -3.87 7.74
CA THR A 257 -27.03 -3.85 9.18
C THR A 257 -25.81 -2.97 9.37
N LEU A 258 -25.97 -1.85 10.06
CA LEU A 258 -24.91 -0.87 10.30
C LEU A 258 -24.09 -1.34 11.49
N THR A 259 -22.89 -1.87 11.25
CA THR A 259 -22.03 -2.47 12.28
C THR A 259 -21.19 -1.43 13.01
N GLN A 260 -20.92 -0.30 12.37
CA GLN A 260 -20.23 0.85 12.97
C GLN A 260 -20.67 2.14 12.29
N ARG A 261 -21.20 3.07 13.08
CA ARG A 261 -21.58 4.45 12.68
C ARG A 261 -20.44 5.41 13.00
N GLY A 262 -20.33 6.52 12.27
CA GLY A 262 -19.29 7.54 12.54
C GLY A 262 -17.86 6.99 12.49
N ALA A 263 -17.52 6.19 11.47
CA ALA A 263 -16.19 5.64 11.32
C ALA A 263 -15.21 6.66 10.69
N PHE A 264 -13.90 6.41 10.80
CA PHE A 264 -12.86 7.29 10.24
C PHE A 264 -12.99 8.76 10.66
N GLU A 265 -13.21 8.98 11.96
CA GLU A 265 -13.39 10.32 12.57
C GLU A 265 -14.55 11.14 11.96
N THR A 266 -15.55 10.47 11.39
CA THR A 266 -16.86 11.07 11.07
C THR A 266 -17.81 10.99 12.26
N GLU A 267 -18.79 11.88 12.33
CA GLU A 267 -19.78 11.87 13.39
C GLU A 267 -21.03 11.07 12.99
N ALA A 268 -21.49 10.18 13.88
CA ALA A 268 -22.75 9.48 13.69
C ALA A 268 -23.92 10.46 13.81
N GLN A 269 -24.68 10.65 12.73
CA GLN A 269 -25.72 11.69 12.67
C GLN A 269 -27.06 11.20 12.10
N ASP A 270 -28.08 12.06 12.17
CA ASP A 270 -29.38 11.78 11.57
C ASP A 270 -29.33 12.03 10.06
N HIS A 271 -29.81 11.08 9.26
CA HIS A 271 -29.91 11.23 7.80
C HIS A 271 -31.36 11.18 7.33
N ARG A 272 -31.67 11.95 6.28
CA ARG A 272 -33.01 11.99 5.69
C ARG A 272 -33.20 10.89 4.64
N ALA A 273 -34.45 10.47 4.46
CA ALA A 273 -34.88 9.66 3.34
C ALA A 273 -34.42 10.30 2.02
N GLY A 274 -33.90 9.48 1.11
CA GLY A 274 -33.34 9.93 -0.16
C GLY A 274 -31.88 10.36 -0.10
N ALA A 275 -31.23 10.38 1.07
CA ALA A 275 -29.79 10.57 1.17
C ALA A 275 -29.05 9.50 0.36
N ARG A 276 -27.99 9.91 -0.33
CA ARG A 276 -27.15 8.99 -1.12
C ARG A 276 -26.40 8.03 -0.20
N CYS A 277 -26.27 6.77 -0.60
CA CYS A 277 -25.43 5.78 0.08
C CYS A 277 -24.34 5.33 -0.89
N GLN A 278 -23.22 6.03 -0.93
CA GLN A 278 -22.12 5.72 -1.85
C GLN A 278 -21.22 4.63 -1.27
N LEU A 279 -20.89 3.58 -2.03
CA LEU A 279 -19.89 2.59 -1.61
C LEU A 279 -18.49 3.23 -1.60
N CYS A 280 -17.74 3.03 -0.52
CA CYS A 280 -16.35 3.46 -0.41
C CYS A 280 -15.39 2.35 -0.87
N LEU A 281 -14.23 2.74 -1.38
CA LEU A 281 -13.10 1.84 -1.61
C LEU A 281 -12.07 2.05 -0.50
N TYR A 282 -11.67 0.97 0.17
CA TYR A 282 -10.67 1.04 1.24
C TYR A 282 -9.48 0.14 0.90
N PHE A 283 -8.29 0.73 0.95
CA PHE A 283 -7.01 0.04 0.91
C PHE A 283 -6.43 0.09 2.31
N ASP A 284 -6.30 -1.08 2.93
CA ASP A 284 -5.74 -1.25 4.27
C ASP A 284 -4.34 -1.85 4.15
N SER A 285 -3.32 -1.03 4.37
CA SER A 285 -1.93 -1.49 4.46
C SER A 285 -1.50 -2.33 3.24
N VAL A 286 -1.75 -1.83 2.04
CA VAL A 286 -1.55 -2.54 0.76
C VAL A 286 -0.29 -2.05 0.05
N ASP A 287 0.39 -2.93 -0.69
CA ASP A 287 1.52 -2.52 -1.53
C ASP A 287 1.06 -1.60 -2.68
N PRO A 288 1.79 -0.51 -3.01
CA PRO A 288 1.44 0.38 -4.11
C PRO A 288 1.21 -0.30 -5.46
N ALA A 289 1.94 -1.39 -5.76
CA ALA A 289 1.75 -2.15 -7.00
C ALA A 289 0.38 -2.85 -7.06
N GLU A 290 -0.08 -3.41 -5.93
CA GLU A 290 -1.40 -4.04 -5.84
C GLU A 290 -2.52 -3.00 -5.90
N VAL A 291 -2.32 -1.83 -5.30
CA VAL A 291 -3.26 -0.71 -5.42
C VAL A 291 -3.40 -0.29 -6.88
N LEU A 292 -2.29 -0.07 -7.59
CA LEU A 292 -2.31 0.27 -9.01
C LEU A 292 -2.95 -0.83 -9.86
N GLN A 293 -2.67 -2.11 -9.58
CA GLN A 293 -3.30 -3.23 -10.26
C GLN A 293 -4.82 -3.21 -10.05
N THR A 294 -5.28 -3.04 -8.82
CA THR A 294 -6.72 -2.98 -8.49
C THR A 294 -7.39 -1.84 -9.25
N LEU A 295 -6.78 -0.66 -9.24
CA LEU A 295 -7.27 0.51 -9.98
C LEU A 295 -7.35 0.26 -11.50
N PHE A 296 -6.33 -0.38 -12.07
CA PHE A 296 -6.26 -0.63 -13.51
C PHE A 296 -7.14 -1.80 -13.99
N VAL A 297 -7.20 -2.90 -13.25
CA VAL A 297 -7.96 -4.09 -13.64
C VAL A 297 -9.44 -3.93 -13.30
N ASP A 298 -9.77 -3.65 -12.04
CA ASP A 298 -11.16 -3.71 -11.56
C ASP A 298 -11.97 -2.45 -11.89
N TYR A 299 -11.30 -1.30 -11.94
CA TYR A 299 -11.94 0.00 -12.16
C TYR A 299 -11.73 0.55 -13.57
N ALA A 300 -10.54 0.41 -14.16
CA ALA A 300 -10.30 0.82 -15.55
C ALA A 300 -10.58 -0.30 -16.59
N GLY A 301 -10.65 -1.57 -16.20
CA GLY A 301 -10.93 -2.67 -17.11
C GLY A 301 -9.76 -3.07 -18.02
N ILE A 302 -8.53 -2.77 -17.59
CA ILE A 302 -7.31 -3.21 -18.29
C ILE A 302 -7.16 -4.72 -18.07
N PRO A 303 -6.96 -5.53 -19.12
CA PRO A 303 -6.73 -6.96 -18.98
C PRO A 303 -5.54 -7.26 -18.05
N SER A 304 -5.74 -8.13 -17.06
CA SER A 304 -4.68 -8.50 -16.10
C SER A 304 -3.44 -9.11 -16.75
N GLY A 305 -3.59 -9.72 -17.93
CA GLY A 305 -2.46 -10.26 -18.71
C GLY A 305 -1.48 -9.21 -19.21
N TYR A 306 -1.84 -7.92 -19.20
CA TYR A 306 -0.95 -6.81 -19.52
C TYR A 306 -0.13 -6.33 -18.32
N ILE A 307 -0.43 -6.79 -17.10
CA ILE A 307 0.23 -6.34 -15.87
C ILE A 307 1.03 -7.51 -15.28
N PRO A 308 2.37 -7.53 -15.44
CA PRO A 308 3.24 -8.50 -14.81
C PRO A 308 3.41 -8.18 -13.32
N ILE A 309 2.38 -8.46 -12.51
CA ILE A 309 2.32 -8.06 -11.09
C ILE A 309 3.48 -8.62 -10.26
N ALA A 310 4.00 -9.81 -10.61
CA ALA A 310 5.15 -10.38 -9.91
C ALA A 310 6.42 -9.52 -10.07
N ASP A 311 6.63 -8.94 -11.27
CA ASP A 311 7.76 -8.04 -11.52
C ASP A 311 7.57 -6.71 -10.77
N TRP A 312 6.33 -6.23 -10.70
CA TRP A 312 6.01 -4.97 -10.00
C TRP A 312 6.22 -5.11 -8.49
N LEU A 313 5.75 -6.21 -7.89
CA LEU A 313 5.95 -6.52 -6.48
C LEU A 313 7.44 -6.68 -6.15
N ALA A 314 8.20 -7.41 -6.98
CA ALA A 314 9.63 -7.56 -6.76
C ALA A 314 10.38 -6.20 -6.79
N GLU A 315 9.92 -5.29 -7.65
CA GLU A 315 10.47 -3.94 -7.77
C GLU A 315 10.06 -3.03 -6.59
N THR A 316 8.79 -3.05 -6.15
CA THR A 316 8.36 -2.28 -4.98
C THR A 316 8.94 -2.81 -3.69
N ASP A 317 9.01 -4.13 -3.50
CA ASP A 317 9.65 -4.77 -2.34
C ASP A 317 11.13 -4.39 -2.23
N ALA A 318 11.87 -4.40 -3.35
CA ALA A 318 13.31 -4.13 -3.36
C ALA A 318 13.67 -2.66 -3.10
N TYR A 319 12.86 -1.72 -3.59
CA TYR A 319 13.27 -0.30 -3.63
C TYR A 319 12.34 0.66 -2.85
N TRP A 320 11.06 0.32 -2.72
CA TRP A 320 10.10 1.12 -1.95
C TRP A 320 9.94 0.58 -0.53
N GLY A 321 9.56 -0.69 -0.38
CA GLY A 321 9.50 -1.44 0.88
C GLY A 321 8.52 -0.90 1.91
N ARG A 322 7.40 -0.29 1.48
CA ARG A 322 6.37 0.28 2.37
C ARG A 322 4.97 0.12 1.80
N VAL A 323 3.98 0.08 2.68
CA VAL A 323 2.56 -0.01 2.31
C VAL A 323 1.88 1.36 2.34
N VAL A 324 0.70 1.43 1.73
CA VAL A 324 -0.17 2.61 1.71
C VAL A 324 -1.55 2.26 2.27
N ASP A 325 -2.19 3.23 2.91
CA ASP A 325 -3.55 3.13 3.46
C ASP A 325 -4.38 4.31 2.97
N ARG A 326 -5.58 4.03 2.46
CA ARG A 326 -6.54 5.08 2.10
C ARG A 326 -7.96 4.57 1.96
N LEU A 327 -8.89 5.33 2.55
CA LEU A 327 -10.32 5.25 2.22
C LEU A 327 -10.70 6.32 1.20
N ILE A 328 -11.27 5.90 0.07
CA ILE A 328 -11.79 6.76 -1.00
C ILE A 328 -13.32 6.74 -0.91
N PRO A 329 -13.95 7.82 -0.40
CA PRO A 329 -15.38 7.81 -0.08
C PRO A 329 -16.29 8.16 -1.27
N GLU A 330 -15.73 8.71 -2.35
CA GLU A 330 -16.49 9.16 -3.52
C GLU A 330 -15.80 8.76 -4.84
N PRO A 331 -16.56 8.57 -5.93
CA PRO A 331 -16.00 8.22 -7.23
C PRO A 331 -14.96 9.22 -7.71
N THR A 332 -13.69 8.81 -7.66
CA THR A 332 -12.54 9.62 -8.04
C THR A 332 -11.90 9.04 -9.29
N ALA A 333 -11.42 9.90 -10.19
CA ALA A 333 -10.79 9.45 -11.43
C ALA A 333 -9.57 8.55 -11.14
N VAL A 334 -9.50 7.39 -11.82
CA VAL A 334 -8.38 6.45 -11.63
C VAL A 334 -7.04 7.10 -11.92
N ASN A 335 -6.93 7.87 -13.01
CA ASN A 335 -5.70 8.64 -13.33
C ASN A 335 -5.24 9.55 -12.19
N ARG A 336 -6.18 10.21 -11.48
CA ARG A 336 -5.84 11.07 -10.34
C ARG A 336 -5.26 10.23 -9.19
N LEU A 337 -5.95 9.15 -8.82
CA LEU A 337 -5.51 8.26 -7.73
C LEU A 337 -4.15 7.63 -8.03
N SER A 338 -3.94 7.18 -9.27
CA SER A 338 -2.64 6.65 -9.71
C SER A 338 -1.56 7.72 -9.69
N GLY A 339 -1.85 8.95 -10.12
CA GLY A 339 -0.92 10.08 -10.05
C GLY A 339 -0.48 10.38 -8.62
N GLU A 340 -1.41 10.40 -7.67
CA GLU A 340 -1.10 10.61 -6.25
C GLU A 340 -0.15 9.52 -5.71
N ILE A 341 -0.35 8.25 -6.06
CA ILE A 341 0.57 7.15 -5.69
C ILE A 341 1.94 7.32 -6.35
N ILE A 342 2.01 7.75 -7.60
CA ILE A 342 3.27 7.93 -8.35
C ILE A 342 4.16 8.99 -7.68
N GLU A 343 3.59 10.14 -7.32
CA GLU A 343 4.34 11.21 -6.62
C GLU A 343 4.76 10.75 -5.21
N GLN A 344 3.85 10.12 -4.46
CA GLN A 344 4.07 9.81 -3.04
C GLN A 344 5.02 8.62 -2.82
N CYS A 345 4.96 7.61 -3.69
CA CYS A 345 5.85 6.45 -3.65
C CYS A 345 7.14 6.64 -4.47
N GLY A 346 7.31 7.80 -5.12
CA GLY A 346 8.49 8.10 -5.93
C GLY A 346 8.66 7.11 -7.09
N LEU A 347 7.59 6.87 -7.84
CA LEU A 347 7.56 5.94 -8.97
C LEU A 347 7.84 6.68 -10.28
N ALA A 348 8.47 5.99 -11.24
CA ALA A 348 8.28 6.32 -12.64
C ALA A 348 6.86 5.87 -13.01
N GLY A 349 6.04 6.79 -13.52
CA GLY A 349 4.63 6.49 -13.80
C GLY A 349 4.50 5.27 -14.71
N PRO A 350 3.57 4.31 -14.43
CA PRO A 350 3.45 3.09 -15.21
C PRO A 350 3.35 3.38 -16.70
N TRP A 351 4.15 2.69 -17.51
CA TRP A 351 4.21 2.92 -18.94
C TRP A 351 3.99 1.64 -19.72
N TRP A 352 3.44 1.80 -20.93
CA TRP A 352 3.23 0.71 -21.86
C TRP A 352 4.52 0.42 -22.61
N ASP A 353 5.07 -0.78 -22.40
CA ASP A 353 6.11 -1.32 -23.26
C ASP A 353 5.44 -1.88 -24.53
N GLU A 354 5.50 -1.09 -25.59
CA GLU A 354 4.89 -1.42 -26.88
C GLU A 354 5.51 -2.67 -27.52
N LEU A 355 6.79 -2.96 -27.24
CA LEU A 355 7.52 -4.06 -27.87
C LEU A 355 7.13 -5.40 -27.24
N GLU A 356 7.00 -5.43 -25.91
CA GLU A 356 6.62 -6.64 -25.18
C GLU A 356 5.10 -6.78 -24.97
N GLY A 357 4.35 -5.68 -25.09
CA GLY A 357 2.90 -5.67 -24.89
C GLY A 357 2.49 -5.79 -23.42
N ASN A 358 3.28 -5.22 -22.50
CA ASN A 358 3.04 -5.24 -21.06
C ASN A 358 3.25 -3.85 -20.43
N LEU A 359 2.65 -3.61 -19.27
CA LEU A 359 2.88 -2.43 -18.47
C LEU A 359 4.09 -2.63 -17.55
N ARG A 360 4.99 -1.65 -17.53
CA ARG A 360 6.17 -1.62 -16.67
C ARG A 360 5.97 -0.61 -15.55
N LEU A 361 6.53 -0.93 -14.38
CA LEU A 361 6.59 -0.08 -13.21
C LEU A 361 8.03 -0.06 -12.71
N GLN A 362 8.51 1.11 -12.29
CA GLN A 362 9.85 1.25 -11.73
C GLN A 362 9.85 2.29 -10.61
N VAL A 363 10.58 2.02 -9.53
CA VAL A 363 10.82 2.99 -8.46
C VAL A 363 11.99 3.89 -8.86
N LEU A 364 11.85 5.20 -8.68
CA LEU A 364 12.92 6.16 -8.96
C LEU A 364 14.13 5.89 -8.07
N ARG A 365 15.28 5.71 -8.71
CA ARG A 365 16.58 5.44 -8.09
C ARG A 365 17.72 5.92 -8.98
N ASN A 366 18.92 5.94 -8.42
CA ASN A 366 20.13 6.20 -9.18
C ASN A 366 20.34 5.13 -10.27
N ILE A 367 20.89 5.55 -11.41
CA ILE A 367 21.15 4.66 -12.54
C ILE A 367 22.49 3.96 -12.33
N ALA A 368 22.51 2.64 -12.55
CA ALA A 368 23.72 1.84 -12.41
C ALA A 368 24.86 2.35 -13.32
N THR A 369 26.10 2.31 -12.83
CA THR A 369 27.27 2.84 -13.54
C THR A 369 27.68 1.97 -14.73
N ASP A 370 27.24 0.72 -14.76
CA ASP A 370 27.40 -0.24 -15.87
C ASP A 370 26.20 -0.25 -16.83
N ALA A 371 25.23 0.67 -16.65
CA ALA A 371 24.11 0.83 -17.56
C ALA A 371 24.58 1.17 -18.99
N GLN A 372 23.67 1.00 -19.95
CA GLN A 372 23.95 1.19 -21.37
C GLN A 372 24.54 2.58 -21.63
N ARG A 373 25.65 2.65 -22.37
CA ARG A 373 26.40 3.88 -22.59
C ARG A 373 26.14 4.48 -23.97
N PHE A 374 25.78 5.77 -23.99
CA PHE A 374 25.64 6.59 -25.19
C PHE A 374 26.73 7.67 -25.18
N ASP A 375 27.58 7.67 -26.20
CA ASP A 375 28.74 8.55 -26.34
C ASP A 375 28.69 9.22 -27.72
N THR A 376 28.79 10.56 -27.73
CA THR A 376 28.83 11.37 -28.95
C THR A 376 29.99 11.05 -29.89
N LEU A 377 31.04 10.37 -29.41
CA LEU A 377 32.15 9.92 -30.24
C LEU A 377 31.99 8.51 -30.82
N VAL A 378 30.96 7.77 -30.43
CA VAL A 378 30.84 6.34 -30.73
C VAL A 378 29.52 5.98 -31.40
N ASN A 379 28.39 6.29 -30.76
CA ASN A 379 27.09 5.70 -31.10
C ASN A 379 25.91 6.69 -31.07
N VAL A 380 26.16 7.96 -30.71
CA VAL A 380 25.21 9.05 -30.85
C VAL A 380 25.51 9.82 -32.13
N VAL A 381 24.46 10.24 -32.85
CA VAL A 381 24.59 10.99 -34.10
C VAL A 381 25.24 12.35 -33.81
N GLU A 382 26.28 12.68 -34.55
CA GLU A 382 27.02 13.94 -34.39
C GLU A 382 26.09 15.15 -34.58
N GLY A 383 26.20 16.14 -33.68
CA GLY A 383 25.38 17.36 -33.72
C GLY A 383 23.91 17.18 -33.30
N SER A 384 23.49 15.99 -32.88
CA SER A 384 22.09 15.73 -32.46
C SER A 384 21.80 16.05 -30.99
N VAL A 385 22.83 16.22 -30.15
CA VAL A 385 22.65 16.42 -28.71
C VAL A 385 22.27 17.87 -28.42
N ALA A 386 21.16 18.06 -27.72
CA ALA A 386 20.79 19.33 -27.10
C ALA A 386 20.57 19.12 -25.60
N VAL A 387 21.10 20.04 -24.79
CA VAL A 387 21.04 20.00 -23.32
C VAL A 387 20.36 21.28 -22.84
N GLU A 388 19.27 21.13 -22.09
CA GLU A 388 18.47 22.21 -21.52
C GLU A 388 18.39 22.03 -19.99
N PRO A 389 19.09 22.85 -19.19
CA PRO A 389 18.94 22.85 -17.74
C PRO A 389 17.52 23.30 -17.32
N ARG A 390 16.93 22.64 -16.32
CA ARG A 390 15.60 22.97 -15.77
C ARG A 390 15.68 23.55 -14.36
N PRO A 391 16.07 24.83 -14.20
CA PRO A 391 16.23 25.46 -12.89
C PRO A 391 14.93 25.56 -12.09
N GLU A 392 13.78 25.59 -12.75
CA GLU A 392 12.45 25.64 -12.13
C GLU A 392 12.08 24.36 -11.37
N ARG A 393 12.74 23.24 -11.68
CA ARG A 393 12.54 21.96 -10.98
C ARG A 393 13.39 21.82 -9.74
N ARG A 394 14.29 22.77 -9.45
CA ARG A 394 15.16 22.73 -8.27
C ARG A 394 14.34 22.80 -6.98
N LEU A 395 14.70 21.99 -6.00
CA LEU A 395 14.13 21.97 -4.65
C LEU A 395 15.21 22.14 -3.60
N SER A 396 14.91 22.87 -2.53
CA SER A 396 15.72 22.94 -1.30
C SER A 396 14.94 22.51 -0.06
N ARG A 397 13.60 22.54 -0.10
CA ARG A 397 12.72 22.08 0.97
C ARG A 397 11.57 21.26 0.40
N VAL A 398 11.28 20.14 1.05
CA VAL A 398 10.09 19.34 0.76
C VAL A 398 9.28 19.15 2.04
N GLN A 399 8.02 19.55 1.98
CA GLN A 399 7.05 19.43 3.07
C GLN A 399 6.01 18.37 2.69
N VAL A 400 5.86 17.35 3.53
CA VAL A 400 4.87 16.29 3.31
C VAL A 400 3.84 16.32 4.43
N TYR A 401 2.57 16.52 4.07
CA TYR A 401 1.43 16.45 4.98
C TYR A 401 0.79 15.05 4.87
N PHE A 402 0.59 14.38 6.01
CA PHE A 402 0.12 12.99 6.06
C PHE A 402 -0.75 12.70 7.29
N GLY A 403 -1.36 11.52 7.33
CA GLY A 403 -2.34 11.15 8.35
C GLY A 403 -3.64 11.94 8.15
N LEU A 404 -4.37 11.61 7.08
CA LEU A 404 -5.65 12.24 6.77
C LEU A 404 -6.63 12.02 7.93
N LYS A 405 -7.14 13.11 8.52
CA LYS A 405 -8.01 13.05 9.70
C LYS A 405 -9.34 12.37 9.38
N ASN A 406 -9.96 12.81 8.30
CA ASN A 406 -11.25 12.32 7.84
C ASN A 406 -11.24 12.26 6.31
N PRO A 407 -11.62 11.13 5.70
CA PRO A 407 -11.58 10.92 4.25
C PRO A 407 -12.51 11.83 3.45
N LEU A 408 -13.50 12.47 4.10
CA LEU A 408 -14.45 13.40 3.47
C LEU A 408 -13.92 14.84 3.36
N LEU A 409 -12.76 15.14 3.96
CA LEU A 409 -12.13 16.47 3.89
C LEU A 409 -11.41 16.67 2.55
N ASP A 410 -11.15 17.93 2.21
CA ASP A 410 -10.38 18.29 1.02
C ASP A 410 -8.94 17.80 1.15
N THR A 411 -8.52 16.92 0.25
CA THR A 411 -7.17 16.34 0.25
C THR A 411 -6.08 17.31 -0.17
N GLU A 412 -6.43 18.49 -0.67
CA GLU A 412 -5.45 19.54 -1.04
C GLU A 412 -5.28 20.61 0.05
N ASP A 413 -5.98 20.47 1.20
CA ASP A 413 -5.87 21.39 2.34
C ASP A 413 -4.94 20.81 3.41
N SER A 414 -3.96 21.61 3.86
CA SER A 414 -3.06 21.24 4.96
C SER A 414 -3.81 20.97 6.28
N ASN A 415 -4.97 21.60 6.50
CA ASN A 415 -5.77 21.41 7.70
C ASN A 415 -6.41 20.01 7.81
N SER A 416 -6.54 19.31 6.68
CA SER A 416 -7.09 17.96 6.61
C SER A 416 -6.16 16.90 7.21
N TYR A 417 -4.88 17.22 7.38
CA TYR A 417 -3.85 16.31 7.85
C TYR A 417 -3.53 16.52 9.33
N LEU A 418 -3.23 15.42 10.03
CA LEU A 418 -2.86 15.44 11.44
C LEU A 418 -1.39 15.85 11.63
N SER A 419 -0.53 15.41 10.72
CA SER A 419 0.93 15.54 10.87
C SER A 419 1.59 16.05 9.59
N SER A 420 2.77 16.61 9.74
CA SER A 420 3.62 17.05 8.64
C SER A 420 5.09 16.84 8.98
N VAL A 421 5.90 16.57 7.96
CA VAL A 421 7.37 16.57 8.06
C VAL A 421 7.98 17.52 7.04
N GLU A 422 9.17 18.02 7.35
CA GLU A 422 9.99 18.83 6.44
C GLU A 422 11.41 18.27 6.41
N ILE A 423 12.00 18.24 5.22
CA ILE A 423 13.45 18.10 5.04
C ILE A 423 13.95 19.38 4.37
N GLU A 424 14.96 20.02 4.97
CA GLU A 424 15.66 21.17 4.40
C GLU A 424 17.10 20.83 4.02
N ASP A 425 17.58 21.42 2.92
CA ASP A 425 18.98 21.43 2.52
C ASP A 425 19.54 22.87 2.58
N ALA A 426 20.10 23.24 3.74
CA ALA A 426 20.63 24.58 3.98
C ALA A 426 21.81 24.92 3.04
N ASP A 427 22.65 23.95 2.70
CA ASP A 427 23.78 24.14 1.79
C ASP A 427 23.29 24.50 0.38
N ALA A 428 22.22 23.85 -0.08
CA ALA A 428 21.59 24.17 -1.35
C ALA A 428 20.97 25.58 -1.37
N GLU A 429 20.41 26.05 -0.25
CA GLU A 429 19.87 27.41 -0.16
C GLU A 429 20.96 28.48 -0.25
N GLU A 430 22.11 28.23 0.39
CA GLU A 430 23.28 29.09 0.30
C GLU A 430 23.87 29.09 -1.13
N LEU A 431 24.03 27.91 -1.72
CA LEU A 431 24.64 27.75 -3.06
C LEU A 431 23.82 28.43 -4.16
N TYR A 432 22.49 28.36 -4.08
CA TYR A 432 21.59 28.86 -5.13
C TYR A 432 20.86 30.17 -4.76
N GLY A 433 21.17 30.76 -3.61
CA GLY A 433 20.72 32.10 -3.24
C GLY A 433 19.24 32.22 -2.83
N GLY A 434 18.61 31.13 -2.36
CA GLY A 434 17.26 31.19 -1.80
C GLY A 434 16.50 29.85 -1.76
N PRO A 435 15.39 29.79 -1.01
CA PRO A 435 14.58 28.60 -0.83
C PRO A 435 13.75 28.26 -2.07
N ALA A 436 13.62 26.97 -2.39
CA ALA A 436 12.69 26.41 -3.35
C ALA A 436 11.89 25.30 -2.66
N ILE A 437 10.60 25.58 -2.40
CA ILE A 437 9.75 24.76 -1.53
C ILE A 437 8.72 24.00 -2.36
N LYS A 438 8.62 22.69 -2.14
CA LYS A 438 7.55 21.84 -2.66
C LYS A 438 6.72 21.29 -1.50
N GLN A 439 5.40 21.44 -1.61
CA GLN A 439 4.43 20.83 -0.71
C GLN A 439 3.81 19.61 -1.38
N VAL A 440 3.65 18.53 -0.62
CA VAL A 440 3.01 17.28 -1.03
C VAL A 440 1.93 16.94 0.00
N PHE A 441 0.70 16.78 -0.47
CA PHE A 441 -0.43 16.33 0.34
C PHE A 441 -0.66 14.84 0.09
N SER A 442 -0.42 14.02 1.12
CA SER A 442 -0.44 12.56 1.00
C SER A 442 -1.60 11.95 1.79
N PRO A 443 -2.74 11.67 1.13
CA PRO A 443 -3.84 10.91 1.75
C PRO A 443 -3.56 9.40 1.84
N TRP A 444 -2.44 8.90 1.28
CA TRP A 444 -2.08 7.48 1.25
C TRP A 444 -1.13 7.06 2.38
N ILE A 445 -0.52 8.02 3.09
CA ILE A 445 0.35 7.74 4.23
C ILE A 445 -0.49 7.80 5.50
N ALA A 446 -0.57 6.64 6.17
CA ALA A 446 -1.30 6.47 7.42
C ALA A 446 -0.76 7.36 8.55
N THR A 447 -1.60 7.55 9.58
CA THR A 447 -1.18 8.21 10.82
C THR A 447 -0.03 7.45 11.47
N GLY A 448 1.04 8.17 11.85
CA GLY A 448 2.27 7.56 12.37
C GLY A 448 3.29 7.14 11.29
N GLY A 449 2.96 7.30 10.00
CA GLY A 449 3.84 7.02 8.86
C GLY A 449 4.93 8.05 8.61
N GLU A 450 5.54 8.61 9.66
CA GLU A 450 6.55 9.67 9.56
C GLU A 450 7.76 9.22 8.72
N ALA A 451 8.23 7.98 8.92
CA ALA A 451 9.34 7.41 8.15
C ALA A 451 9.02 7.26 6.65
N THR A 452 7.76 6.97 6.30
CA THR A 452 7.26 6.92 4.92
C THR A 452 7.29 8.31 4.30
N ALA A 453 6.77 9.31 5.03
CA ALA A 453 6.76 10.70 4.59
C ALA A 453 8.18 11.27 4.41
N LEU A 454 9.11 10.95 5.32
CA LEU A 454 10.51 11.33 5.21
C LEU A 454 11.19 10.70 3.99
N LYS A 455 10.96 9.41 3.68
CA LYS A 455 11.53 8.81 2.45
C LYS A 455 10.92 9.39 1.18
N CYS A 456 9.63 9.72 1.17
CA CYS A 456 9.01 10.47 0.07
C CYS A 456 9.72 11.82 -0.14
N ALA A 457 9.86 12.60 0.94
CA ALA A 457 10.54 13.89 0.93
C ALA A 457 12.01 13.78 0.48
N ALA A 458 12.75 12.80 0.99
CA ALA A 458 14.15 12.57 0.68
C ALA A 458 14.36 12.19 -0.79
N LYS A 459 13.50 11.34 -1.36
CA LYS A 459 13.56 10.98 -2.80
C LYS A 459 13.31 12.19 -3.70
N LEU A 460 12.32 13.02 -3.38
CA LEU A 460 12.02 14.24 -4.13
C LEU A 460 13.15 15.26 -4.01
N LEU A 461 13.60 15.52 -2.78
CA LEU A 461 14.68 16.48 -2.53
C LEU A 461 15.98 16.01 -3.17
N GLY A 462 16.42 14.78 -2.90
CA GLY A 462 17.68 14.22 -3.38
C GLY A 462 17.82 14.24 -4.91
N ARG A 463 16.72 14.14 -5.64
CA ARG A 463 16.70 14.23 -7.10
C ARG A 463 16.78 15.67 -7.63
N TYR A 464 16.22 16.62 -6.90
CA TYR A 464 16.02 17.98 -7.35
C TYR A 464 16.88 19.01 -6.61
N VAL A 465 17.82 18.58 -5.75
CA VAL A 465 18.82 19.46 -5.12
C VAL A 465 19.55 20.28 -6.19
N HIS A 466 20.04 19.57 -7.20
CA HIS A 466 20.62 20.16 -8.40
C HIS A 466 19.55 20.26 -9.49
N PRO A 467 19.54 21.35 -10.28
CA PRO A 467 18.59 21.48 -11.38
C PRO A 467 18.86 20.40 -12.43
N PRO A 468 17.91 19.50 -12.70
CA PRO A 468 18.12 18.41 -13.64
C PRO A 468 18.27 18.96 -15.06
N ARG A 469 19.12 18.31 -15.86
CA ARG A 469 19.26 18.60 -17.29
C ARG A 469 18.28 17.75 -18.09
N HIS A 470 17.50 18.39 -18.95
CA HIS A 470 16.76 17.74 -20.01
C HIS A 470 17.70 17.58 -21.22
N VAL A 471 17.77 16.37 -21.79
CA VAL A 471 18.68 16.07 -22.89
C VAL A 471 17.93 15.39 -24.01
N SER A 472 18.06 15.91 -25.23
CA SER A 472 17.61 15.24 -26.45
C SER A 472 18.80 14.79 -27.28
N TYR A 473 18.78 13.56 -27.80
CA TYR A 473 19.84 13.02 -28.64
C TYR A 473 19.31 11.99 -29.64
N ALA A 474 20.08 11.74 -30.71
CA ALA A 474 19.72 10.73 -31.71
C ALA A 474 20.74 9.58 -31.74
N THR A 475 20.28 8.35 -31.93
CA THR A 475 21.13 7.17 -32.14
C THR A 475 20.76 6.44 -33.42
N TYR A 476 21.69 5.67 -33.97
CA TYR A 476 21.44 4.91 -35.20
C TYR A 476 20.52 3.72 -34.93
N ARG A 477 19.52 3.51 -35.79
CA ARG A 477 18.53 2.45 -35.60
C ARG A 477 19.10 1.04 -35.78
N TRP A 478 19.99 0.89 -36.75
CA TRP A 478 20.53 -0.40 -37.21
C TRP A 478 21.98 -0.64 -36.76
N LEU A 479 22.55 0.26 -35.95
CA LEU A 479 23.93 0.19 -35.51
C LEU A 479 24.07 0.63 -34.05
N GLY A 480 24.68 -0.24 -33.24
CA GLY A 480 24.98 0.06 -31.83
C GLY A 480 23.81 -0.21 -30.88
N PRO A 481 23.90 0.30 -29.64
CA PRO A 481 22.89 0.09 -28.62
C PRO A 481 21.55 0.74 -28.98
N LYS A 482 20.46 -0.03 -28.89
CA LYS A 482 19.09 0.48 -29.04
C LYS A 482 18.63 1.13 -27.72
N PRO A 483 18.13 2.38 -27.73
CA PRO A 483 17.54 2.99 -26.56
C PRO A 483 16.15 2.41 -26.30
N THR A 484 15.89 2.02 -25.05
CA THR A 484 14.57 1.53 -24.60
C THR A 484 13.89 2.61 -23.77
N LEU A 485 12.57 2.71 -23.90
CA LEU A 485 11.74 3.62 -23.10
C LEU A 485 11.77 3.21 -21.62
N GLY A 486 11.96 4.18 -20.72
CA GLY A 486 12.04 3.97 -19.28
C GLY A 486 13.38 3.41 -18.79
N GLN A 487 14.26 2.97 -19.68
CA GLN A 487 15.56 2.45 -19.31
C GLN A 487 16.53 3.59 -18.90
N GLY A 488 17.28 3.36 -17.83
CA GLY A 488 18.40 4.21 -17.43
C GLY A 488 19.63 3.97 -18.29
N ALA A 489 20.34 5.04 -18.63
CA ALA A 489 21.53 5.01 -19.46
C ALA A 489 22.58 6.03 -18.97
N GLN A 490 23.83 5.84 -19.43
CA GLN A 490 24.94 6.75 -19.16
C GLN A 490 25.24 7.55 -20.43
N LEU A 491 25.01 8.86 -20.40
CA LEU A 491 25.27 9.76 -21.53
C LEU A 491 26.59 10.50 -21.36
N ILE A 492 27.39 10.51 -22.42
CA ILE A 492 28.63 11.31 -22.48
C ILE A 492 28.54 12.22 -23.70
N ALA A 493 28.38 13.51 -23.43
CA ALA A 493 28.30 14.55 -24.45
C ALA A 493 29.35 15.64 -24.17
N HIS A 494 29.15 16.84 -24.73
CA HIS A 494 29.94 18.04 -24.43
C HIS A 494 29.49 18.66 -23.09
N MET A 495 29.52 17.85 -22.03
CA MET A 495 29.28 18.26 -20.65
C MET A 495 30.58 18.00 -19.89
N GLU A 496 30.99 18.95 -19.05
CA GLU A 496 32.31 18.95 -18.41
C GLU A 496 32.19 19.00 -16.89
N ASP A 497 33.03 18.23 -16.21
CA ASP A 497 33.18 18.29 -14.76
C ASP A 497 34.01 19.52 -14.33
N ALA A 498 34.15 19.75 -13.02
CA ALA A 498 34.89 20.91 -12.51
C ALA A 498 36.36 21.00 -13.02
N PRO A 499 37.09 19.88 -13.22
CA PRO A 499 38.38 19.86 -13.94
C PRO A 499 38.34 20.15 -15.45
N GLY A 500 37.17 20.13 -16.10
CA GLY A 500 37.03 20.30 -17.56
C GLY A 500 37.10 18.98 -18.34
N ALA A 501 37.01 17.82 -17.69
CA ALA A 501 36.92 16.51 -18.33
C ALA A 501 35.47 16.19 -18.71
N ARG A 502 35.26 15.35 -19.74
CA ARG A 502 33.92 14.94 -20.17
C ARG A 502 33.20 14.21 -19.04
N GLU A 503 32.09 14.77 -18.60
CA GLU A 503 31.22 14.23 -17.57
C GLU A 503 30.40 13.05 -18.12
N VAL A 504 30.21 12.02 -17.28
CA VAL A 504 29.29 10.92 -17.54
C VAL A 504 28.00 11.23 -16.77
N VAL A 505 26.91 11.47 -17.49
CA VAL A 505 25.64 11.91 -16.91
C VAL A 505 24.66 10.74 -16.90
N PRO A 506 24.15 10.32 -15.73
CA PRO A 506 23.08 9.32 -15.65
C PRO A 506 21.77 9.95 -16.16
N ILE A 507 21.12 9.29 -17.11
CA ILE A 507 19.87 9.76 -17.72
C ILE A 507 18.83 8.63 -17.72
N GLN A 508 17.55 9.00 -17.72
CA GLN A 508 16.46 8.05 -17.98
C GLN A 508 15.69 8.48 -19.23
N ASN A 509 15.50 7.52 -20.15
CA ASN A 509 14.85 7.77 -21.44
C ASN A 509 13.34 7.90 -21.24
N ASN A 510 12.84 9.14 -21.30
CA ASN A 510 11.43 9.45 -21.03
C ASN A 510 10.57 9.38 -22.28
N ARG A 511 11.18 9.60 -23.45
CA ARG A 511 10.52 9.54 -24.75
C ARG A 511 11.46 8.93 -25.76
N VAL A 512 10.98 7.90 -26.48
CA VAL A 512 11.72 7.29 -27.59
C VAL A 512 10.82 7.32 -28.82
N SER A 513 11.21 8.11 -29.80
CA SER A 513 10.63 8.11 -31.14
C SER A 513 11.63 7.54 -32.15
N PHE A 514 11.14 7.16 -33.31
CA PHE A 514 11.96 6.53 -34.33
C PHE A 514 11.54 7.03 -35.71
N ASP A 515 12.53 7.05 -36.58
CA ASP A 515 12.37 7.17 -38.02
C ASP A 515 12.98 5.91 -38.69
N ASP A 516 13.04 5.86 -40.01
CA ASP A 516 13.60 4.74 -40.75
C ASP A 516 15.10 4.52 -40.45
N ALA A 517 15.83 5.58 -40.07
CA ALA A 517 17.28 5.55 -39.88
C ALA A 517 17.77 5.75 -38.43
N VAL A 518 17.02 6.50 -37.61
CA VAL A 518 17.48 6.94 -36.28
C VAL A 518 16.40 6.78 -35.22
N PHE A 519 16.83 6.56 -33.98
CA PHE A 519 16.02 6.80 -32.79
C PHE A 519 16.26 8.23 -32.31
N MET A 520 15.19 8.96 -32.01
CA MET A 520 15.24 10.25 -31.34
C MET A 520 14.78 10.07 -29.90
N VAL A 521 15.65 10.40 -28.96
CA VAL A 521 15.45 10.18 -27.53
C VAL A 521 15.37 11.52 -26.83
N GLU A 522 14.38 11.68 -25.95
CA GLU A 522 14.38 12.72 -24.91
C GLU A 522 14.50 12.04 -23.55
N ALA A 523 15.41 12.54 -22.73
CA ALA A 523 15.76 11.98 -21.45
C ALA A 523 15.93 13.09 -20.41
N ASP A 524 15.66 12.78 -19.15
CA ASP A 524 16.00 13.66 -18.03
C ASP A 524 17.13 13.05 -17.22
N GLU A 525 18.01 13.92 -16.71
CA GLU A 525 19.06 13.54 -15.78
C GLU A 525 18.49 12.90 -14.50
N MET A 526 19.10 11.80 -14.09
CA MET A 526 18.74 11.01 -12.91
C MET A 526 19.91 10.95 -11.94
N SER A 527 20.28 12.12 -11.42
CA SER A 527 21.22 12.25 -10.32
C SER A 527 20.45 12.24 -8.99
N PHE A 528 20.99 11.54 -8.00
CA PHE A 528 20.48 11.52 -6.63
C PHE A 528 21.62 11.90 -5.70
N GLU A 529 21.39 12.92 -4.88
CA GLU A 529 22.37 13.33 -3.88
C GLU A 529 22.52 12.20 -2.82
N PRO A 530 23.74 11.62 -2.65
CA PRO A 530 23.94 10.43 -1.82
C PRO A 530 23.49 10.57 -0.37
N LYS A 531 23.48 11.79 0.19
CA LYS A 531 23.02 12.03 1.57
C LYS A 531 21.52 11.78 1.77
N TYR A 532 20.74 11.78 0.69
CA TYR A 532 19.30 11.49 0.69
C TYR A 532 18.96 10.14 0.04
N ASP A 533 19.92 9.51 -0.64
CA ASP A 533 19.74 8.17 -1.21
C ASP A 533 20.03 7.08 -0.17
N THR A 534 18.96 6.65 0.50
CA THR A 534 18.99 5.54 1.48
C THR A 534 19.25 4.15 0.88
N GLY A 535 19.39 4.00 -0.44
CA GLY A 535 19.86 2.75 -1.06
C GLY A 535 19.01 1.50 -0.84
N GLY A 536 17.77 1.61 -0.36
CA GLY A 536 16.91 0.46 -0.08
C GLY A 536 17.30 -0.37 1.15
N GLU A 537 18.38 0.00 1.86
CA GLU A 537 18.91 -0.72 3.03
C GLU A 537 18.43 -0.13 4.37
N ASP A 538 17.38 0.71 4.35
CA ASP A 538 16.79 1.24 5.57
C ASP A 538 16.18 0.11 6.40
N ILE A 539 16.70 -0.09 7.62
CA ILE A 539 16.06 -0.96 8.60
C ILE A 539 14.69 -0.35 8.93
N PRO A 540 13.56 -1.05 8.70
CA PRO A 540 12.23 -0.56 9.02
C PRO A 540 12.15 -0.02 10.44
N THR A 541 11.69 1.22 10.60
CA THR A 541 11.71 1.93 11.88
C THR A 541 10.37 2.61 12.14
N VAL A 542 9.71 2.25 13.24
CA VAL A 542 8.48 2.88 13.72
C VAL A 542 8.81 3.82 14.88
N THR A 543 8.36 5.07 14.82
CA THR A 543 8.67 6.08 15.84
C THR A 543 7.40 6.58 16.51
N TYR A 544 7.41 6.60 17.85
CA TYR A 544 6.37 7.17 18.68
C TYR A 544 6.78 8.56 19.16
N SER A 545 6.14 9.60 18.61
CA SER A 545 6.42 11.02 18.88
C SER A 545 5.36 11.72 19.75
N ALA A 546 4.29 11.01 20.14
CA ALA A 546 3.21 11.54 20.97
C ALA A 546 2.70 10.48 21.95
N ASN A 547 2.09 10.91 23.05
CA ASN A 547 1.49 10.02 24.04
C ASN A 547 0.38 9.18 23.40
N GLN A 548 0.43 7.89 23.63
CA GLN A 548 -0.54 6.93 23.10
C GLN A 548 -0.85 5.87 24.15
N ASN A 549 -1.90 5.07 23.94
CA ASN A 549 -2.24 3.97 24.84
C ASN A 549 -2.30 2.65 24.07
N ASN A 550 -1.99 1.55 24.78
CA ASN A 550 -2.24 0.17 24.34
C ASN A 550 -1.70 -0.15 22.94
N ARG A 551 -0.40 0.08 22.72
CA ARG A 551 0.24 -0.15 21.42
C ARG A 551 0.66 -1.60 21.22
N ASN A 552 0.50 -2.11 20.01
CA ASN A 552 1.03 -3.41 19.59
C ASN A 552 2.08 -3.16 18.51
N LEU A 553 3.33 -3.54 18.79
CA LEU A 553 4.46 -3.28 17.90
C LEU A 553 4.28 -3.97 16.53
N LYS A 554 3.68 -5.17 16.50
CA LYS A 554 3.41 -5.87 15.25
C LYS A 554 2.38 -5.13 14.41
N ASP A 555 1.24 -4.82 15.01
CA ASP A 555 0.14 -4.15 14.30
C ASP A 555 0.61 -2.77 13.79
N ASP A 556 1.39 -2.05 14.60
CA ASP A 556 1.97 -0.75 14.23
C ASP A 556 2.98 -0.86 13.08
N PHE A 557 3.72 -1.96 13.00
CA PHE A 557 4.63 -2.23 11.90
C PHE A 557 3.88 -2.58 10.62
N GLU A 558 2.89 -3.46 10.69
CA GLU A 558 2.14 -3.93 9.51
C GLU A 558 1.28 -2.82 8.89
N ASN A 559 0.91 -1.80 9.66
CA ASN A 559 0.25 -0.60 9.14
C ASN A 559 1.17 0.28 8.26
N LEU A 560 2.49 0.10 8.34
CA LEU A 560 3.48 0.99 7.70
C LEU A 560 4.42 0.26 6.73
N TYR A 561 4.62 -1.04 6.94
CA TYR A 561 5.56 -1.88 6.20
C TYR A 561 4.91 -3.21 5.76
N PRO A 562 5.40 -3.83 4.68
CA PRO A 562 5.02 -5.19 4.32
C PRO A 562 5.29 -6.17 5.46
N LEU A 563 4.58 -7.30 5.47
CA LEU A 563 4.75 -8.34 6.48
C LEU A 563 6.22 -8.74 6.62
N ALA A 564 6.74 -8.71 7.85
CA ALA A 564 8.13 -9.07 8.11
C ALA A 564 8.37 -10.55 7.76
N THR A 565 9.47 -10.81 7.09
CA THR A 565 9.90 -12.14 6.65
C THR A 565 11.06 -12.66 7.50
N HIS A 566 11.44 -13.92 7.26
CA HIS A 566 12.50 -14.57 8.03
C HIS A 566 13.87 -13.94 7.77
N GLY A 567 14.50 -13.41 8.81
CA GLY A 567 15.82 -12.76 8.72
C GLY A 567 15.75 -11.25 8.92
N ASP A 568 14.56 -10.65 8.85
CA ASP A 568 14.39 -9.21 8.91
C ASP A 568 14.72 -8.63 10.29
N THR A 569 15.18 -7.39 10.29
CA THR A 569 15.38 -6.59 11.49
C THR A 569 14.42 -5.41 11.46
N VAL A 570 13.77 -5.14 12.58
CA VAL A 570 12.81 -4.03 12.74
C VAL A 570 13.14 -3.22 13.99
N ASN A 571 13.00 -1.91 13.89
CA ASN A 571 13.30 -0.97 14.95
C ASN A 571 12.03 -0.23 15.41
N PHE A 572 11.94 0.02 16.70
CA PHE A 572 10.92 0.83 17.34
C PHE A 572 11.61 1.88 18.20
N ILE A 573 11.13 3.12 18.14
CA ILE A 573 11.69 4.22 18.93
C ILE A 573 10.56 4.90 19.70
N VAL A 574 10.66 4.96 21.02
CA VAL A 574 9.79 5.81 21.85
C VAL A 574 10.60 7.06 22.20
N ASN A 575 10.17 8.22 21.71
CA ASN A 575 10.90 9.48 21.92
C ASN A 575 10.85 9.96 23.38
N ALA A 576 11.81 10.81 23.74
CA ALA A 576 11.86 11.42 25.07
C ALA A 576 10.59 12.25 25.33
N GLY A 577 10.06 12.16 26.55
CA GLY A 577 8.82 12.81 26.95
C GLY A 577 7.53 12.12 26.46
N VAL A 578 7.63 11.05 25.66
CA VAL A 578 6.47 10.27 25.22
C VAL A 578 6.13 9.19 26.24
N ILE A 579 4.85 9.09 26.58
CA ILE A 579 4.29 8.05 27.44
C ILE A 579 3.41 7.13 26.61
N ILE A 580 3.76 5.85 26.59
CA ILE A 580 2.88 4.77 26.14
C ILE A 580 2.14 4.24 27.36
N GLY A 581 0.86 4.57 27.46
CA GLY A 581 0.00 4.26 28.59
C GLY A 581 -0.96 3.09 28.36
N SER A 582 -1.83 2.84 29.33
CA SER A 582 -2.92 1.86 29.19
C SER A 582 -4.26 2.42 29.64
N THR A 583 -5.32 2.09 28.90
CA THR A 583 -6.71 2.44 29.23
C THR A 583 -7.38 1.47 30.21
N SER A 584 -6.82 0.27 30.40
CA SER A 584 -7.38 -0.77 31.27
C SER A 584 -6.28 -1.47 32.09
N THR A 585 -6.62 -1.94 33.30
CA THR A 585 -5.69 -2.74 34.11
C THR A 585 -5.50 -4.16 33.57
N SER A 586 -6.35 -4.60 32.64
CA SER A 586 -6.26 -5.91 31.98
C SER A 586 -5.44 -5.91 30.69
N VAL A 587 -5.04 -4.74 30.18
CA VAL A 587 -4.32 -4.60 28.91
C VAL A 587 -2.98 -3.93 29.18
N ALA A 588 -1.91 -4.48 28.62
CA ALA A 588 -0.59 -3.87 28.71
C ALA A 588 -0.54 -2.54 27.97
N ALA A 589 0.33 -1.64 28.42
CA ALA A 589 0.54 -0.38 27.73
C ALA A 589 1.19 -0.60 26.35
N MET A 590 2.12 -1.55 26.26
CA MET A 590 2.75 -1.97 25.02
C MET A 590 2.89 -3.48 24.95
N ILE A 591 2.61 -4.06 23.78
CA ILE A 591 2.68 -5.49 23.49
C ILE A 591 3.62 -5.70 22.29
N VAL A 592 4.52 -6.68 22.35
CA VAL A 592 5.42 -6.98 21.23
C VAL A 592 4.67 -7.57 20.03
N GLY A 593 3.66 -8.40 20.28
CA GLY A 593 2.89 -9.09 19.24
C GLY A 593 3.48 -10.46 18.86
N ASN A 594 2.82 -11.16 17.94
CA ASN A 594 3.21 -12.50 17.50
C ASN A 594 3.90 -12.45 16.14
N TRP A 595 5.22 -12.56 16.12
CA TRP A 595 6.03 -12.47 14.92
C TRP A 595 6.40 -13.85 14.35
N PRO A 596 6.81 -13.94 13.08
CA PRO A 596 7.15 -15.22 12.44
C PRO A 596 8.25 -15.99 13.18
N THR A 597 8.02 -17.29 13.36
CA THR A 597 8.99 -18.23 13.94
C THR A 597 9.35 -19.32 12.94
N LEU A 598 10.62 -19.73 12.92
CA LEU A 598 11.11 -20.87 12.16
C LEU A 598 11.24 -22.10 13.07
N SER A 599 10.75 -23.25 12.61
CA SER A 599 10.95 -24.53 13.29
C SER A 599 11.94 -25.37 12.50
N ILE A 600 13.13 -25.58 13.04
CA ILE A 600 14.18 -26.40 12.42
C ILE A 600 14.64 -27.50 13.38
N THR A 601 15.45 -28.43 12.87
CA THR A 601 16.10 -29.45 13.69
C THR A 601 17.61 -29.32 13.58
N GLY A 602 18.32 -29.42 14.71
CA GLY A 602 19.77 -29.42 14.75
C GLY A 602 20.30 -30.33 15.84
N ASN A 603 21.53 -30.81 15.68
CA ASN A 603 22.23 -31.65 16.64
C ASN A 603 23.02 -30.78 17.62
N ARG A 604 22.70 -30.89 18.91
CA ARG A 604 23.41 -30.18 19.98
C ARG A 604 24.40 -31.07 20.72
N THR A 605 25.48 -30.48 21.18
CA THR A 605 26.50 -31.15 22.01
C THR A 605 26.81 -30.26 23.21
N SER A 606 26.73 -30.83 24.41
CA SER A 606 26.97 -30.13 25.67
C SER A 606 28.35 -29.47 25.67
N GLY A 607 28.40 -28.20 26.08
CA GLY A 607 29.63 -27.40 26.10
C GLY A 607 30.09 -26.86 24.74
N SER A 608 29.35 -27.12 23.65
CA SER A 608 29.62 -26.57 22.33
C SER A 608 28.60 -25.48 21.96
N PRO A 609 29.02 -24.36 21.34
CA PRO A 609 28.11 -23.36 20.80
C PRO A 609 27.59 -23.72 19.41
N THR A 610 28.17 -24.73 18.75
CA THR A 610 27.83 -25.07 17.36
C THR A 610 26.77 -26.17 17.31
N LEU A 611 25.67 -25.89 16.62
CA LEU A 611 24.62 -26.85 16.29
C LEU A 611 24.83 -27.33 14.86
N THR A 612 24.96 -28.64 14.66
CA THR A 612 25.25 -29.26 13.35
C THR A 612 24.03 -29.98 12.79
N GLY A 613 24.10 -30.46 11.54
CA GLY A 613 23.03 -31.25 10.93
C GLY A 613 21.80 -30.41 10.55
N ILE A 614 22.00 -29.11 10.30
CA ILE A 614 20.97 -28.21 9.80
C ILE A 614 20.99 -28.28 8.28
N ALA A 615 19.98 -28.93 7.69
CA ALA A 615 19.93 -29.21 6.25
C ALA A 615 19.57 -27.99 5.38
N ASP A 616 18.87 -27.01 5.96
CA ASP A 616 18.44 -25.79 5.29
C ASP A 616 18.67 -24.60 6.23
N THR A 617 19.39 -23.60 5.75
CA THR A 617 19.66 -22.34 6.47
C THR A 617 18.87 -21.16 5.90
N THR A 618 17.91 -21.39 5.00
CA THR A 618 17.04 -20.36 4.45
C THR A 618 16.26 -19.66 5.57
N GLY A 619 16.25 -18.33 5.56
CA GLY A 619 15.61 -17.51 6.59
C GLY A 619 16.37 -17.39 7.91
N LEU A 620 17.58 -17.98 8.02
CA LEU A 620 18.44 -17.77 9.18
C LEU A 620 19.33 -16.53 9.01
N ALA A 621 19.40 -15.72 10.06
CA ALA A 621 20.22 -14.51 10.10
C ALA A 621 20.97 -14.40 11.43
N ILE A 622 22.14 -13.74 11.38
CA ILE A 622 22.92 -13.44 12.58
C ILE A 622 22.09 -12.53 13.51
N GLY A 623 22.06 -12.84 14.80
CA GLY A 623 21.30 -12.10 15.81
C GLY A 623 19.92 -12.69 16.15
N GLN A 624 19.37 -13.60 15.34
CA GLN A 624 18.13 -14.29 15.64
C GLN A 624 18.24 -15.14 16.92
N ARG A 625 17.16 -15.19 17.72
CA ARG A 625 17.14 -15.98 18.96
C ARG A 625 16.74 -17.43 18.70
N VAL A 626 17.42 -18.33 19.39
CA VAL A 626 17.22 -19.78 19.27
C VAL A 626 16.73 -20.34 20.60
N PHE A 627 15.61 -21.04 20.55
CA PHE A 627 14.99 -21.72 21.69
C PHE A 627 14.97 -23.23 21.43
N GLY A 628 15.15 -24.02 22.48
CA GLY A 628 15.11 -25.47 22.38
C GLY A 628 15.66 -26.14 23.63
N THR A 629 15.41 -27.43 23.78
CA THR A 629 15.89 -28.19 24.95
C THR A 629 17.41 -28.11 25.05
N GLY A 630 17.90 -27.61 26.19
CA GLY A 630 19.33 -27.47 26.47
C GLY A 630 20.04 -26.38 25.65
N ILE A 631 19.28 -25.47 25.04
CA ILE A 631 19.80 -24.19 24.54
C ILE A 631 19.61 -23.16 25.67
N PRO A 632 20.67 -22.43 26.09
CA PRO A 632 20.54 -21.38 27.10
C PRO A 632 19.53 -20.31 26.68
N ALA A 633 18.77 -19.79 27.65
CA ALA A 633 17.87 -18.67 27.40
C ALA A 633 18.66 -17.46 26.88
N GLY A 634 18.14 -16.81 25.84
CA GLY A 634 18.78 -15.66 25.20
C GLY A 634 19.89 -15.98 24.20
N ALA A 635 20.19 -17.25 23.92
CA ALA A 635 21.17 -17.62 22.89
C ALA A 635 20.77 -17.07 21.50
N LYS A 636 21.73 -16.45 20.80
CA LYS A 636 21.56 -15.88 19.47
C LYS A 636 22.43 -16.60 18.46
N ILE A 637 22.05 -16.58 17.18
CA ILE A 637 22.94 -16.99 16.09
C ILE A 637 24.09 -15.99 15.97
N LEU A 638 25.31 -16.49 16.08
CA LEU A 638 26.55 -15.73 15.92
C LEU A 638 27.11 -15.86 14.50
N SER A 639 27.02 -17.04 13.91
CA SER A 639 27.43 -17.29 12.52
C SER A 639 26.69 -18.47 11.91
N ILE A 640 26.63 -18.50 10.57
CA ILE A 640 25.92 -19.51 9.79
C ILE A 640 26.90 -20.11 8.79
N VAL A 641 26.95 -21.45 8.75
CA VAL A 641 27.57 -22.20 7.66
C VAL A 641 26.43 -22.76 6.81
N PRO A 642 26.27 -22.30 5.55
CA PRO A 642 25.12 -22.64 4.72
C PRO A 642 24.83 -24.14 4.69
N ASN A 643 23.56 -24.49 4.91
CA ASN A 643 23.03 -25.86 4.87
C ASN A 643 23.85 -26.89 5.67
N THR A 644 24.51 -26.46 6.75
CA THR A 644 25.39 -27.32 7.54
C THR A 644 25.22 -27.12 9.05
N SER A 645 25.44 -25.89 9.55
CA SER A 645 25.51 -25.61 10.98
C SER A 645 25.33 -24.14 11.30
N ILE A 646 24.92 -23.86 12.54
CA ILE A 646 24.95 -22.50 13.13
C ILE A 646 25.80 -22.51 14.39
N THR A 647 26.47 -21.40 14.67
CA THR A 647 27.16 -21.18 15.95
C THR A 647 26.36 -20.19 16.77
N LEU A 648 26.12 -20.51 18.04
CA LEU A 648 25.37 -19.67 18.98
C LEU A 648 26.30 -18.80 19.83
N THR A 649 25.76 -17.73 20.42
CA THR A 649 26.46 -16.89 21.40
C THR A 649 26.70 -17.58 22.75
N ALA A 650 26.06 -18.73 22.99
CA ALA A 650 26.20 -19.51 24.22
C ALA A 650 26.30 -21.02 23.93
N ASN A 651 27.00 -21.74 24.80
CA ASN A 651 27.17 -23.19 24.67
C ASN A 651 25.88 -23.93 25.04
N ALA A 652 25.52 -24.96 24.28
CA ALA A 652 24.44 -25.87 24.65
C ALA A 652 24.74 -26.52 26.02
N SER A 653 23.73 -26.62 26.89
CA SER A 653 23.87 -27.09 28.27
C SER A 653 23.73 -28.61 28.43
N SER A 654 23.39 -29.32 27.35
CA SER A 654 23.25 -30.78 27.37
C SER A 654 23.32 -31.37 25.95
N GLY A 655 23.29 -32.71 25.85
CA GLY A 655 23.28 -33.48 24.61
C GLY A 655 24.66 -33.97 24.18
N THR A 656 24.68 -35.02 23.34
CA THR A 656 25.88 -35.59 22.72
C THR A 656 25.54 -35.89 21.26
N ASN A 657 25.73 -34.89 20.39
CA ASN A 657 25.23 -34.92 19.01
C ASN A 657 23.72 -35.26 18.93
N THR A 658 22.93 -34.70 19.84
CA THR A 658 21.51 -35.03 20.01
C THR A 658 20.65 -34.15 19.13
N SER A 659 19.94 -34.74 18.18
CA SER A 659 18.92 -34.06 17.37
C SER A 659 17.85 -33.45 18.27
N THR A 660 17.61 -32.15 18.10
CA THR A 660 16.69 -31.36 18.94
C THR A 660 15.90 -30.42 18.05
N ALA A 661 14.60 -30.32 18.31
CA ALA A 661 13.75 -29.30 17.69
C ALA A 661 14.14 -27.91 18.22
N LEU A 662 14.35 -26.99 17.31
CA LEU A 662 14.73 -25.61 17.58
C LEU A 662 13.61 -24.70 17.08
N THR A 663 13.19 -23.78 17.93
CA THR A 663 12.31 -22.67 17.55
C THR A 663 13.16 -21.42 17.44
N ILE A 664 13.17 -20.81 16.26
CA ILE A 664 13.93 -19.61 15.98
C ILE A 664 12.94 -18.47 15.85
N HIS A 665 13.13 -17.45 16.66
CA HIS A 665 12.48 -16.17 16.46
C HIS A 665 13.20 -15.50 15.28
N SER A 666 12.55 -15.56 14.12
CA SER A 666 13.16 -15.28 12.82
C SER A 666 13.25 -13.80 12.46
N VAL A 667 12.42 -12.96 13.07
CA VAL A 667 12.52 -11.50 12.99
C VAL A 667 13.25 -10.96 14.22
N ILE A 668 14.19 -10.04 14.02
CA ILE A 668 14.93 -9.34 15.08
C ILE A 668 14.22 -8.03 15.40
N ILE A 669 13.70 -7.89 16.61
CA ILE A 669 12.99 -6.70 17.06
C ILE A 669 13.90 -5.90 17.99
N ASN A 670 14.08 -4.61 17.70
CA ASN A 670 14.80 -3.67 18.55
C ASN A 670 13.86 -2.56 19.00
N LEU A 671 13.84 -2.26 20.30
CA LEU A 671 13.12 -1.13 20.88
C LEU A 671 14.13 -0.20 21.54
N ALA A 672 14.31 1.00 21.01
CA ALA A 672 15.02 2.09 21.69
C ALA A 672 14.01 2.90 22.52
N LEU A 673 14.00 2.68 23.83
CA LEU A 673 13.10 3.39 24.74
C LEU A 673 13.81 4.61 25.30
N ARG A 674 13.34 5.81 24.93
CA ARG A 674 13.82 7.09 25.45
C ARG A 674 12.78 7.86 26.26
N GLY A 675 11.56 7.33 26.31
CA GLY A 675 10.45 7.84 27.12
C GLY A 675 9.95 6.80 28.12
N ARG A 676 8.64 6.76 28.34
CA ARG A 676 8.02 5.92 29.37
C ARG A 676 7.00 4.94 28.79
N ILE A 677 7.03 3.70 29.28
CA ILE A 677 5.94 2.73 29.12
C ILE A 677 5.32 2.50 30.50
N GLN A 678 4.02 2.78 30.66
CA GLN A 678 3.39 2.74 31.98
C GLN A 678 1.99 2.11 31.99
N GLY A 679 1.80 1.11 32.84
CA GLY A 679 0.50 0.46 33.07
C GLY A 679 -0.54 1.38 33.74
N LYS A 680 -1.81 0.96 33.70
CA LYS A 680 -2.92 1.66 34.35
C LYS A 680 -2.88 1.46 35.88
N GLY A 681 -3.17 2.48 36.67
CA GLY A 681 -3.34 2.34 38.12
C GLY A 681 -4.64 1.60 38.50
N GLY A 682 -4.57 0.76 39.53
CA GLY A 682 -5.73 0.05 40.07
C GLY A 682 -6.67 0.99 40.84
N ASN A 683 -7.98 0.82 40.71
CA ASN A 683 -8.95 1.65 41.45
C ASN A 683 -8.92 1.31 42.95
N GLY A 684 -9.11 2.31 43.80
CA GLY A 684 -9.27 2.08 45.24
C GLY A 684 -10.54 1.30 45.57
N GLY A 685 -10.47 0.49 46.62
CA GLY A 685 -11.61 -0.29 47.11
C GLY A 685 -12.67 0.59 47.79
N GLN A 686 -13.94 0.24 47.62
CA GLN A 686 -15.04 0.90 48.34
C GLN A 686 -14.98 0.56 49.83
N GLY A 687 -15.27 1.53 50.70
CA GLY A 687 -15.50 1.25 52.13
C GLY A 687 -16.77 0.41 52.36
N ALA A 688 -16.90 -0.22 53.54
CA ALA A 688 -18.07 -1.06 53.86
C ALA A 688 -19.43 -0.33 53.70
N ASP A 689 -20.39 -0.92 52.97
CA ASP A 689 -21.60 -0.24 52.46
C ASP A 689 -22.91 -0.59 53.19
N THR A 690 -23.02 -1.73 53.88
CA THR A 690 -24.26 -2.07 54.60
C THR A 690 -24.15 -1.99 56.12
N PHE A 691 -25.32 -1.92 56.76
CA PHE A 691 -25.45 -1.95 58.22
C PHE A 691 -25.33 -3.38 58.79
N ASP A 692 -25.23 -4.40 57.93
CA ASP A 692 -25.23 -5.79 58.37
C ASP A 692 -23.85 -6.26 58.86
N ALA A 693 -23.87 -7.24 59.76
CA ALA A 693 -22.67 -7.85 60.31
C ALA A 693 -22.08 -8.82 59.28
N GLY A 694 -21.21 -8.31 58.39
CA GLY A 694 -20.48 -9.14 57.41
C GLY A 694 -19.78 -8.39 56.28
N ASP A 695 -20.03 -7.09 56.12
CA ASP A 695 -19.42 -6.33 55.01
C ASP A 695 -18.05 -5.77 55.39
N ASP A 696 -17.02 -6.40 54.83
CA ASP A 696 -15.64 -5.94 54.83
C ASP A 696 -15.44 -4.82 53.80
N GLY A 697 -14.33 -4.10 53.92
CA GLY A 697 -13.92 -3.15 52.88
C GLY A 697 -13.62 -3.90 51.59
N LEU A 698 -14.02 -3.36 50.44
CA LEU A 698 -13.70 -4.01 49.18
C LEU A 698 -12.18 -3.92 48.91
N PRO A 699 -11.59 -4.97 48.32
CA PRO A 699 -10.18 -4.93 47.94
C PRO A 699 -9.94 -3.87 46.86
N GLY A 700 -8.74 -3.31 46.88
CA GLY A 700 -8.29 -2.44 45.80
C GLY A 700 -8.10 -3.22 44.50
N GLY A 701 -8.35 -2.57 43.38
CA GLY A 701 -8.10 -3.13 42.05
C GLY A 701 -6.61 -3.34 41.79
N MET A 702 -6.27 -4.37 41.03
CA MET A 702 -4.89 -4.59 40.60
C MET A 702 -4.39 -3.50 39.64
N GLY A 703 -3.10 -3.18 39.73
CA GLY A 703 -2.41 -2.37 38.74
C GLY A 703 -2.21 -3.13 37.43
N GLY A 704 -2.26 -2.41 36.31
CA GLY A 704 -2.08 -2.97 34.98
C GLY A 704 -0.63 -3.19 34.58
N PRO A 705 -0.34 -4.16 33.70
CA PRO A 705 1.02 -4.40 33.19
C PRO A 705 1.48 -3.27 32.27
N ALA A 706 2.79 -3.01 32.22
CA ALA A 706 3.36 -1.99 31.34
C ALA A 706 3.75 -2.57 29.99
N PHE A 707 4.71 -3.50 29.98
CA PHE A 707 5.27 -4.09 28.76
C PHE A 707 5.05 -5.60 28.72
N LEU A 708 4.41 -6.10 27.65
CA LEU A 708 4.13 -7.52 27.45
C LEU A 708 4.97 -8.10 26.30
N ALA A 709 5.97 -8.90 26.66
CA ALA A 709 6.86 -9.61 25.74
C ALA A 709 6.30 -10.98 25.35
N THR A 710 5.50 -11.01 24.28
CA THR A 710 4.99 -12.26 23.67
C THR A 710 5.98 -12.88 22.69
N TYR A 711 6.93 -12.08 22.19
CA TYR A 711 7.98 -12.48 21.27
C TYR A 711 9.30 -11.84 21.72
N SER A 712 10.43 -12.37 21.27
CA SER A 712 11.72 -11.95 21.80
C SER A 712 12.17 -10.63 21.22
N ILE A 713 12.69 -9.74 22.07
CA ILE A 713 12.99 -8.37 21.70
C ILE A 713 14.31 -7.92 22.34
N ASN A 714 15.06 -7.05 21.67
CA ASN A 714 16.16 -6.28 22.24
C ASN A 714 15.60 -4.92 22.69
N VAL A 715 15.80 -4.53 23.95
CA VAL A 715 15.32 -3.25 24.49
C VAL A 715 16.53 -2.43 24.94
N ASP A 716 16.75 -1.30 24.29
CA ASP A 716 17.76 -0.33 24.67
C ASP A 716 17.20 0.70 25.63
N LEU A 717 17.73 0.66 26.85
CA LEU A 717 17.43 1.52 28.01
C LEU A 717 18.66 2.38 28.38
N SER A 718 19.62 2.52 27.46
CA SER A 718 20.88 3.24 27.73
C SER A 718 20.70 4.75 27.90
N THR A 719 19.57 5.33 27.45
CA THR A 719 19.23 6.73 27.70
C THR A 719 18.70 6.91 29.12
N GLY A 720 19.12 7.98 29.81
CA GLY A 720 18.74 8.26 31.20
C GLY A 720 17.24 8.47 31.44
N ASP A 721 16.46 8.71 30.38
CA ASP A 721 15.01 8.97 30.42
C ASP A 721 14.16 7.70 30.15
N ALA A 722 14.77 6.51 30.05
CA ALA A 722 14.09 5.26 29.73
C ALA A 722 13.35 4.67 30.96
N GLU A 723 12.02 4.62 30.91
CA GLU A 723 11.18 4.23 32.06
C GLU A 723 10.18 3.11 31.70
N ILE A 724 10.16 2.00 32.45
CA ILE A 724 9.15 0.93 32.30
C ILE A 724 8.47 0.66 33.64
N TRP A 725 7.25 1.13 33.81
CA TRP A 725 6.58 1.15 35.11
C TRP A 725 5.24 0.41 35.10
N GLY A 726 5.13 -0.64 35.91
CA GLY A 726 3.85 -1.28 36.20
C GLY A 726 2.88 -0.30 36.86
N GLY A 727 1.57 -0.53 36.67
CA GLY A 727 0.55 0.20 37.41
C GLY A 727 0.63 -0.08 38.92
N GLY A 728 0.41 0.92 39.75
CA GLY A 728 0.25 0.73 41.19
C GLY A 728 -1.08 0.04 41.51
N GLY A 729 -1.10 -0.80 42.53
CA GLY A 729 -2.34 -1.38 43.05
C GLY A 729 -3.20 -0.33 43.75
N GLY A 730 -4.53 -0.41 43.64
CA GLY A 730 -5.42 0.44 44.43
C GLY A 730 -5.35 0.08 45.91
N GLY A 731 -5.52 1.06 46.80
CA GLY A 731 -5.64 0.78 48.23
C GLY A 731 -6.98 0.14 48.56
N GLY A 732 -7.02 -0.69 49.60
CA GLY A 732 -8.27 -1.32 50.03
C GLY A 732 -9.20 -0.37 50.79
N GLY A 733 -10.51 -0.60 50.70
CA GLY A 733 -11.48 0.16 51.49
C GLY A 733 -11.38 -0.16 52.98
N ALA A 734 -11.72 0.79 53.85
CA ALA A 734 -11.76 0.57 55.29
C ALA A 734 -13.10 0.00 55.75
N ALA A 735 -13.10 -0.74 56.87
CA ALA A 735 -14.30 -1.26 57.50
C ALA A 735 -14.28 -1.10 59.03
N VAL A 736 -15.35 -0.51 59.57
CA VAL A 736 -15.45 -0.19 61.00
C VAL A 736 -16.71 -0.80 61.62
N GLY A 737 -16.53 -1.71 62.59
CA GLY A 737 -17.59 -2.53 63.20
C GLY A 737 -18.58 -1.81 64.11
N TYR A 738 -18.16 -0.79 64.86
CA TYR A 738 -18.98 -0.21 65.94
C TYR A 738 -19.93 0.91 65.50
N SER A 739 -19.64 1.54 64.36
CA SER A 739 -20.36 2.73 63.84
C SER A 739 -20.76 2.57 62.36
N ASN A 740 -20.53 1.39 61.78
CA ASN A 740 -20.92 1.01 60.40
C ASN A 740 -20.60 2.07 59.36
N PHE A 741 -19.35 2.52 59.31
CA PHE A 741 -18.86 3.38 58.24
C PHE A 741 -17.58 2.84 57.59
N GLY A 742 -17.33 3.26 56.35
CA GLY A 742 -16.16 2.83 55.58
C GLY A 742 -15.60 3.96 54.70
N ASN A 743 -14.31 4.22 54.84
CA ASN A 743 -13.57 5.13 53.96
C ASN A 743 -13.13 4.41 52.68
N GLY A 744 -13.08 5.15 51.57
CA GLY A 744 -12.62 4.60 50.29
C GLY A 744 -11.10 4.49 50.22
N GLY A 745 -10.57 3.45 49.59
CA GLY A 745 -9.12 3.30 49.36
C GLY A 745 -8.60 4.27 48.30
N GLY A 746 -7.31 4.61 48.33
CA GLY A 746 -6.68 5.46 47.34
C GLY A 746 -6.49 4.79 45.98
N GLY A 747 -6.52 5.55 44.89
CA GLY A 747 -6.26 5.03 43.55
C GLY A 747 -4.77 4.77 43.30
N GLY A 748 -4.39 3.66 42.68
CA GLY A 748 -2.99 3.35 42.35
C GLY A 748 -2.41 4.28 41.27
N ALA A 749 -1.08 4.39 41.24
CA ALA A 749 -0.36 5.18 40.24
C ALA A 749 -0.45 4.58 38.82
N GLY A 750 -0.47 5.39 37.77
CA GLY A 750 -0.46 4.90 36.40
C GLY A 750 -0.56 6.00 35.36
N SER A 751 -0.28 5.67 34.09
CA SER A 751 -0.45 6.61 32.96
C SER A 751 -1.87 7.17 32.89
N ASN A 752 -2.84 6.26 33.05
CA ASN A 752 -4.18 6.59 33.54
C ASN A 752 -4.27 6.14 35.01
N PRO A 753 -4.28 7.06 35.97
CA PRO A 753 -4.31 6.67 37.37
C PRO A 753 -5.58 5.91 37.76
N GLY A 754 -5.49 5.16 38.86
CA GLY A 754 -6.65 4.57 39.50
C GLY A 754 -7.55 5.66 40.08
N SER A 755 -8.86 5.49 39.95
CA SER A 755 -9.80 6.32 40.70
C SER A 755 -9.74 5.98 42.18
N GLY A 756 -9.97 6.95 43.05
CA GLY A 756 -10.17 6.67 44.47
C GLY A 756 -11.46 5.88 44.70
N GLY A 757 -11.44 5.01 45.70
CA GLY A 757 -12.58 4.23 46.13
C GLY A 757 -13.69 5.14 46.66
N PRO A 758 -14.97 4.83 46.37
CA PRO A 758 -16.06 5.57 46.94
C PRO A 758 -16.16 5.32 48.46
N ILE A 759 -16.77 6.27 49.17
CA ILE A 759 -17.20 6.05 50.54
C ILE A 759 -18.19 4.89 50.59
N GLY A 760 -18.13 4.11 51.67
CA GLY A 760 -19.21 3.21 52.03
C GLY A 760 -20.33 3.98 52.75
N ASN A 761 -21.03 3.27 53.62
CA ASN A 761 -21.97 3.90 54.53
C ASN A 761 -21.21 4.89 55.44
N THR A 762 -21.84 5.97 55.85
CA THR A 762 -21.19 6.98 56.72
C THR A 762 -21.65 6.88 58.17
N GLY A 763 -22.78 6.23 58.46
CA GLY A 763 -23.32 6.15 59.82
C GLY A 763 -23.50 7.51 60.53
N GLY A 764 -23.47 8.63 59.79
CA GLY A 764 -23.47 10.00 60.32
C GLY A 764 -22.09 10.56 60.74
N VAL A 765 -21.00 9.84 60.48
CA VAL A 765 -19.60 10.24 60.74
C VAL A 765 -18.98 10.84 59.47
N PRO A 766 -18.10 11.86 59.57
CA PRO A 766 -17.35 12.35 58.41
C PRO A 766 -16.46 11.23 57.85
N ALA A 767 -16.80 10.74 56.65
CA ALA A 767 -15.98 9.82 55.87
C ALA A 767 -15.60 10.51 54.55
N SER A 768 -14.46 10.15 53.99
CA SER A 768 -14.00 10.70 52.71
C SER A 768 -13.72 9.59 51.68
N PRO A 769 -13.98 9.86 50.39
CA PRO A 769 -13.54 8.97 49.33
C PRO A 769 -12.01 8.99 49.26
N GLY A 770 -11.43 7.92 48.73
CA GLY A 770 -10.00 7.95 48.40
C GLY A 770 -9.72 9.01 47.34
N SER A 771 -8.50 9.53 47.34
CA SER A 771 -8.01 10.38 46.26
C SER A 771 -7.60 9.50 45.06
N PRO A 772 -7.79 9.98 43.81
CA PRO A 772 -7.20 9.32 42.65
C PRO A 772 -5.67 9.35 42.74
N GLY A 773 -5.03 8.37 42.11
CA GLY A 773 -3.58 8.39 41.94
C GLY A 773 -3.11 9.45 40.94
N THR A 774 -1.81 9.46 40.71
CA THR A 774 -1.13 10.24 39.66
C THR A 774 -0.28 9.30 38.81
N SER A 775 0.42 9.83 37.80
CA SER A 775 1.43 9.03 37.08
C SER A 775 2.62 8.64 37.95
N GLU A 776 2.87 9.36 39.05
CA GLU A 776 4.08 9.22 39.86
C GLU A 776 3.83 8.58 41.24
N ALA A 777 2.62 8.73 41.78
CA ALA A 777 2.28 8.36 43.14
C ALA A 777 0.84 7.82 43.23
N GLY A 778 0.62 6.89 44.16
CA GLY A 778 -0.72 6.47 44.53
C GLY A 778 -1.46 7.59 45.27
N GLY A 779 -2.78 7.58 45.15
CA GLY A 779 -3.66 8.50 45.85
C GLY A 779 -3.79 8.11 47.31
N GLN A 780 -4.01 9.09 48.17
CA GLN A 780 -4.26 8.84 49.59
C GLN A 780 -5.60 8.15 49.80
N GLY A 781 -5.65 7.23 50.75
CA GLY A 781 -6.90 6.68 51.25
C GLY A 781 -7.77 7.75 51.89
N GLY A 782 -9.08 7.49 51.93
CA GLY A 782 -10.03 8.34 52.63
C GLY A 782 -9.75 8.29 54.13
N HIS A 783 -9.74 9.47 54.75
CA HIS A 783 -9.55 9.66 56.18
C HIS A 783 -10.87 10.05 56.87
N ALA A 784 -11.04 9.61 58.11
CA ALA A 784 -12.12 10.04 59.00
C ALA A 784 -11.54 10.58 60.32
N ASP A 785 -11.74 11.88 60.56
CA ASP A 785 -11.26 12.54 61.78
C ASP A 785 -12.28 12.32 62.92
N TYR A 786 -11.96 11.38 63.82
CA TYR A 786 -12.75 11.07 65.01
C TYR A 786 -11.95 11.39 66.28
N GLY A 787 -12.12 12.61 66.79
CA GLY A 787 -11.34 13.19 67.88
C GLY A 787 -11.12 12.27 69.08
N GLY A 788 -9.91 11.71 69.18
CA GLY A 788 -9.34 11.15 70.42
C GLY A 788 -8.89 9.69 70.38
N ILE A 789 -9.06 8.96 69.27
CA ILE A 789 -8.54 7.59 69.08
C ILE A 789 -7.63 7.58 67.84
N GLY A 790 -6.49 6.89 67.90
CA GLY A 790 -5.42 6.98 66.89
C GLY A 790 -5.92 6.95 65.44
N GLU A 791 -5.45 7.93 64.66
CA GLU A 791 -5.95 8.33 63.33
C GLU A 791 -5.83 7.23 62.26
N GLU A 792 -4.82 6.36 62.31
CA GLU A 792 -4.49 5.40 61.23
C GLU A 792 -5.40 4.14 61.15
N ILE A 793 -6.27 3.89 62.12
CA ILE A 793 -6.98 2.59 62.23
C ILE A 793 -8.28 2.57 61.39
N TRP A 794 -8.69 3.73 60.88
CA TRP A 794 -9.98 3.94 60.20
C TRP A 794 -9.83 4.26 58.71
N ASP A 795 -8.60 4.40 58.24
CA ASP A 795 -8.31 4.98 56.94
C ASP A 795 -8.42 3.95 55.83
N GLY A 796 -8.90 4.41 54.67
CA GLY A 796 -8.71 3.66 53.44
C GLY A 796 -7.21 3.43 53.23
N GLY A 797 -6.84 2.29 52.64
CA GLY A 797 -5.45 2.07 52.28
C GLY A 797 -5.02 3.08 51.22
N ASP A 798 -3.79 3.58 51.28
CA ASP A 798 -3.20 4.37 50.20
C ASP A 798 -3.02 3.51 48.93
N GLY A 799 -3.17 4.15 47.77
CA GLY A 799 -2.80 3.55 46.51
C GLY A 799 -1.29 3.30 46.43
N GLY A 800 -0.90 2.24 45.75
CA GLY A 800 0.51 1.95 45.47
C GLY A 800 1.10 2.95 44.48
N GLY A 801 2.37 3.30 44.67
CA GLY A 801 3.18 3.95 43.64
C GLY A 801 3.40 3.04 42.42
N PRO A 802 4.08 3.51 41.36
CA PRO A 802 4.33 2.71 40.17
C PRO A 802 5.02 1.38 40.51
N GLY A 803 4.45 0.26 40.07
CA GLY A 803 4.95 -1.08 40.33
C GLY A 803 4.84 -1.55 41.79
N LEU A 804 4.09 -0.85 42.64
CA LEU A 804 3.90 -1.20 44.06
C LEU A 804 2.47 -1.65 44.35
N VAL A 805 2.33 -2.51 45.36
CA VAL A 805 1.02 -2.95 45.88
C VAL A 805 0.33 -1.78 46.58
N GLY A 806 -1.01 -1.76 46.54
CA GLY A 806 -1.78 -0.85 47.39
C GLY A 806 -1.67 -1.25 48.86
N ALA A 807 -1.93 -0.30 49.76
CA ALA A 807 -2.04 -0.61 51.18
C ALA A 807 -3.41 -1.25 51.48
N THR A 808 -3.44 -2.14 52.48
CA THR A 808 -4.68 -2.70 53.03
C THR A 808 -5.41 -1.61 53.81
N GLY A 809 -6.73 -1.53 53.68
CA GLY A 809 -7.55 -0.59 54.45
C GLY A 809 -7.58 -0.94 55.95
N GLY A 810 -7.87 0.05 56.78
CA GLY A 810 -8.07 -0.16 58.23
C GLY A 810 -9.26 -1.05 58.52
N GLY A 811 -9.09 -2.00 59.45
CA GLY A 811 -10.16 -2.84 59.99
C GLY A 811 -10.23 -2.68 61.51
N TYR A 812 -11.39 -2.28 62.05
CA TYR A 812 -11.55 -2.13 63.49
C TYR A 812 -12.90 -2.61 64.03
N GLY A 813 -12.83 -3.56 64.96
CA GLY A 813 -13.96 -3.99 65.79
C GLY A 813 -14.97 -4.89 65.06
N GLY A 814 -15.69 -5.72 65.82
CA GLY A 814 -16.81 -6.53 65.30
C GLY A 814 -16.43 -7.69 64.38
N GLY A 815 -15.14 -8.01 64.20
CA GLY A 815 -14.69 -9.07 63.28
C GLY A 815 -14.71 -8.64 61.80
N ARG A 816 -14.64 -7.33 61.52
CA ARG A 816 -14.52 -6.78 60.17
C ARG A 816 -13.07 -6.56 59.79
N ASP A 817 -12.73 -6.90 58.55
CA ASP A 817 -11.42 -6.67 57.97
C ASP A 817 -11.49 -5.55 56.91
N GLY A 818 -10.43 -4.75 56.85
CA GLY A 818 -10.26 -3.82 55.74
C GLY A 818 -9.95 -4.58 54.45
N GLY A 819 -10.33 -4.00 53.32
CA GLY A 819 -10.03 -4.57 52.02
C GLY A 819 -8.53 -4.72 51.81
N ALA A 820 -8.11 -5.83 51.21
CA ALA A 820 -6.71 -6.00 50.81
C ALA A 820 -6.31 -4.95 49.77
N GLY A 821 -5.07 -4.46 49.85
CA GLY A 821 -4.50 -3.66 48.78
C GLY A 821 -4.40 -4.45 47.47
N GLY A 822 -4.64 -3.77 46.36
CA GLY A 822 -4.52 -4.34 45.03
C GLY A 822 -3.08 -4.76 44.71
N ALA A 823 -2.92 -5.82 43.94
CA ALA A 823 -1.61 -6.26 43.47
C ALA A 823 -0.97 -5.20 42.55
N ALA A 824 0.37 -5.14 42.56
CA ALA A 824 1.13 -4.34 41.62
C ALA A 824 1.03 -4.89 40.20
N GLY A 825 1.00 -4.00 39.20
CA GLY A 825 1.21 -4.38 37.82
C GLY A 825 2.67 -4.73 37.54
N GLY A 826 2.90 -5.69 36.64
CA GLY A 826 4.25 -6.04 36.18
C GLY A 826 4.84 -4.93 35.29
N ALA A 827 6.14 -4.65 35.46
CA ALA A 827 6.87 -3.76 34.58
C ALA A 827 7.11 -4.44 33.23
N ILE A 828 7.71 -5.62 33.27
CA ILE A 828 7.90 -6.50 32.12
C ILE A 828 7.20 -7.81 32.45
N SER A 829 6.28 -8.21 31.60
CA SER A 829 5.52 -9.47 31.70
C SER A 829 5.62 -10.23 30.39
N GLY A 830 5.44 -11.54 30.38
CA GLY A 830 5.44 -12.30 29.14
C GLY A 830 5.93 -13.73 29.30
N VAL A 831 6.14 -14.38 28.15
CA VAL A 831 6.65 -15.76 28.05
C VAL A 831 7.92 -15.84 27.20
N SER A 832 8.47 -14.69 26.82
CA SER A 832 9.56 -14.58 25.87
C SER A 832 10.68 -13.68 26.38
N PHE A 833 11.88 -13.95 25.87
CA PHE A 833 13.12 -13.33 26.31
C PHE A 833 13.23 -11.84 25.92
N VAL A 834 13.49 -10.99 26.91
CA VAL A 834 13.80 -9.55 26.74
C VAL A 834 15.27 -9.32 27.04
N ASP A 835 16.02 -8.88 26.05
CA ASP A 835 17.45 -8.58 26.19
C ASP A 835 17.62 -7.08 26.35
N LYS A 836 18.06 -6.66 27.53
CA LYS A 836 18.13 -5.25 27.91
C LYS A 836 19.56 -4.76 27.82
N THR A 837 19.76 -3.61 27.16
CA THR A 837 21.00 -2.84 27.25
C THR A 837 20.75 -1.58 28.09
N GLY A 838 21.64 -1.29 29.04
CA GLY A 838 21.41 -0.23 30.03
C GLY A 838 20.50 -0.67 31.19
N SER A 839 20.42 0.16 32.23
CA SER A 839 19.62 -0.15 33.42
C SER A 839 18.19 0.39 33.36
N GLY A 840 17.97 1.55 32.73
CA GLY A 840 16.69 2.29 32.79
C GLY A 840 16.18 2.52 34.22
N ASP A 841 14.95 3.03 34.34
CA ASP A 841 14.14 2.99 35.57
C ASP A 841 12.97 2.02 35.37
N ILE A 842 13.09 0.83 35.96
CA ILE A 842 12.09 -0.24 35.88
C ILE A 842 11.42 -0.39 37.24
N ARG A 843 10.09 -0.21 37.29
CA ARG A 843 9.31 -0.29 38.53
C ARG A 843 8.20 -1.33 38.42
N GLY A 844 8.31 -2.42 39.17
CA GLY A 844 7.38 -3.54 39.16
C GLY A 844 8.11 -4.86 38.87
N THR A 845 7.36 -5.96 38.84
CA THR A 845 7.97 -7.28 38.59
C THR A 845 8.44 -7.40 37.14
N GLU A 846 9.55 -8.10 36.98
CA GLU A 846 10.07 -8.54 35.68
C GLU A 846 9.91 -10.05 35.57
N THR A 847 8.92 -10.49 34.81
CA THR A 847 8.64 -11.91 34.54
C THR A 847 8.60 -12.11 33.03
N GLY A 848 9.61 -12.77 32.48
CA GLY A 848 9.73 -13.06 31.04
C GLY A 848 10.53 -14.32 30.77
#